data_AF-H2XUM1-F1
#
_entry.id   AF-H2XUM1-F1
#
_cell.length_a   1.000
_cell.length_b   1.000
_cell.length_c   1.000
_cell.angle_alpha   90.00
_cell.angle_beta   90.00
_cell.angle_gamma   90.00
#
_symmetry.space_group_name_H-M   'P 1'
#
loop_
_entity.id
_entity.type
_entity.pdbx_description
1 polymer ?
#
loop_
_entity_poly.entity_id
_entity_poly.type
_entity_poly.pdbx_seq_one_letter_code
_entity_poly.pdbx_strand_id
1 'polypeptide(L)'
;MESDSDREDEVQSDLVVLDPDHPLMRRFQSALKTQLSKQLEKARLERKELMDDLKRKKTTREEVGVTLYGVQQELARQQSNLEQLHDKHAMSAERRRNKEHDLQKVREKYKEVQSQSERERKKNSELQTEVENLATRLFYMQNAKEDIRSDIAVMKRAAEKADVEVTQAEMIKKQQDLRVNRLTERVEHLRETIAMYEAQQSAQSEETLAAKQSLHEARDEIEAINLEKKQLYQQWNSSLIGMKRRDEAHAAMQEALSLAQQQVKSLETEISGYKRSIQKEEERNETLTMVLNKAETDKTVTKKLIKQNLIKQDSLKQTYGTYSRTLHETEQAYNKATTERSMRLSEINALRKQIEREYLEKVALEDRIMKDLQQQLTADKAQNYTVKVTQDIRQKKKKLEADYSQVENEMARCSLQHTECTSRIRHLTIQCEELESDISSKNDLISRAEQEASKRNAIIERKQTAIDQYNKKLEQLLANSGGEEIGPLEIQINSLSKQIEGSSQGIAELQRFWLRQQHELVQLSKEREQQNVDVDKLKKQHTILTQKKLRIEGEIDQQIQEQNEIERSVRNMQNAMVKNTLLSKEKGIQETLEQGNILTENEFIQELKEAELASIQMQTKLEGLQEEKERLLNSLIEAERQIMLWEKKTQLAKETRSAVDSEVGQGEMRAMKAEIHRMQVRYTQLMKQQDQMMREMEQVVSRRETIVTRGEAQSKIDRKTPTKGTFQKKLLEIKKKVKQTQKDAETCDTDIRQLRENQAEVGRNLEEKQIAVQQLQGMVDTLEGDIEHLAEIKQRNLNDLVAKQTKVKHLQSLKAGKYTPICKTEEALTNELQKQDDRMNHTVNILDRITQEFPHTQQAVRRV
;
A
#
# COMPACT_ATOMS: atom_id res chain seq x y z
N MET A 1 87.91 169.79 -58.65
CA MET A 1 87.59 168.39 -58.94
C MET A 1 86.33 168.07 -58.15
N GLU A 2 85.16 168.60 -58.54
CA GLU A 2 84.47 168.53 -59.87
C GLU A 2 84.00 167.10 -60.15
N SER A 3 82.75 166.85 -60.56
CA SER A 3 81.62 167.77 -60.84
C SER A 3 80.29 166.99 -60.85
N ASP A 4 79.18 167.71 -60.63
CA ASP A 4 77.81 167.56 -61.20
C ASP A 4 77.14 166.15 -61.17
N SER A 5 76.01 165.97 -60.47
CA SER A 5 74.61 166.24 -60.90
C SER A 5 74.07 165.16 -61.88
N ASP A 6 72.78 164.81 -61.96
CA ASP A 6 71.54 165.56 -61.61
C ASP A 6 70.64 164.89 -60.56
N ARG A 7 69.49 165.53 -60.29
CA ARG A 7 68.37 165.07 -59.43
C ARG A 7 67.06 165.01 -60.22
N GLU A 8 66.11 164.26 -59.67
CA GLU A 8 64.68 164.60 -59.47
C GLU A 8 64.26 163.67 -58.30
N ASP A 9 63.87 164.11 -57.10
CA ASP A 9 62.88 165.12 -56.65
C ASP A 9 61.45 164.81 -57.16
N GLU A 10 60.37 164.90 -56.39
CA GLU A 10 60.17 165.22 -54.95
C GLU A 10 59.43 164.01 -54.26
N VAL A 11 58.86 163.97 -53.05
CA VAL A 11 58.39 164.97 -52.05
C VAL A 11 58.78 164.51 -50.63
N GLN A 12 59.05 165.44 -49.71
CA GLN A 12 58.89 165.23 -48.26
C GLN A 12 58.17 166.43 -47.64
N SER A 13 57.23 166.19 -46.72
CA SER A 13 56.56 167.26 -45.95
C SER A 13 57.07 167.30 -44.52
N ASP A 14 57.43 168.50 -44.04
CA ASP A 14 58.23 168.68 -42.83
C ASP A 14 57.56 168.17 -41.55
N LEU A 15 58.21 167.19 -40.92
CA LEU A 15 57.93 166.82 -39.54
C LEU A 15 58.67 167.80 -38.62
N VAL A 16 57.94 168.70 -37.96
CA VAL A 16 58.50 169.62 -36.95
C VAL A 16 58.94 168.82 -35.72
N VAL A 17 60.19 168.33 -35.74
CA VAL A 17 60.81 167.60 -34.64
C VAL A 17 61.10 168.57 -33.49
N LEU A 18 60.54 168.30 -32.30
CA LEU A 18 60.91 169.02 -31.09
C LEU A 18 62.38 168.75 -30.72
N ASP A 19 63.08 169.84 -30.42
CA ASP A 19 64.49 169.88 -30.03
C ASP A 19 64.82 168.82 -28.95
N PRO A 20 65.93 168.06 -29.04
CA PRO A 20 66.15 166.90 -28.16
C PRO A 20 66.13 167.17 -26.65
N ASP A 21 66.39 168.39 -26.19
CA ASP A 21 66.31 168.75 -24.77
C ASP A 21 64.89 169.15 -24.27
N HIS A 22 63.88 169.17 -25.16
CA HIS A 22 62.52 169.57 -24.79
C HIS A 22 61.92 168.68 -23.68
N PRO A 23 61.39 169.24 -22.58
CA PRO A 23 61.06 168.47 -21.37
C PRO A 23 60.02 167.36 -21.56
N LEU A 24 59.13 167.46 -22.56
CA LEU A 24 58.19 166.38 -22.90
C LEU A 24 58.87 165.17 -23.57
N MET A 25 59.95 165.37 -24.33
CA MET A 25 60.66 164.26 -25.01
C MET A 25 61.46 163.38 -24.05
N ARG A 26 61.78 163.88 -22.84
CA ARG A 26 62.55 163.15 -21.82
C ARG A 26 61.92 161.81 -21.40
N ARG A 27 60.60 161.66 -21.43
CA ARG A 27 59.93 160.37 -21.12
C ARG A 27 60.20 159.31 -22.19
N PHE A 28 60.01 159.66 -23.48
CA PHE A 28 60.30 158.77 -24.60
C PHE A 28 61.80 158.42 -24.68
N GLN A 29 62.68 159.42 -24.56
CA GLN A 29 64.12 159.22 -24.57
C GLN A 29 64.62 158.37 -23.40
N SER A 30 64.09 158.57 -22.19
CA SER A 30 64.49 157.75 -21.02
C SER A 30 63.98 156.30 -21.13
N ALA A 31 62.78 156.08 -21.66
CA ALA A 31 62.29 154.73 -21.97
C ALA A 31 63.21 154.02 -23.00
N LEU A 32 63.51 154.67 -24.12
CA LEU A 32 64.40 154.12 -25.16
C LEU A 32 65.83 153.88 -24.63
N LYS A 33 66.39 154.84 -23.87
CA LYS A 33 67.71 154.72 -23.23
C LYS A 33 67.75 153.58 -22.20
N THR A 34 66.65 153.32 -21.49
CA THR A 34 66.53 152.22 -20.52
C THR A 34 66.38 150.86 -21.22
N GLN A 35 65.67 150.79 -22.34
CA GLN A 35 65.61 149.56 -23.15
C GLN A 35 67.00 149.21 -23.71
N LEU A 36 67.69 150.20 -24.29
CA LEU A 36 69.03 150.03 -24.84
C LEU A 36 70.08 149.73 -23.76
N SER A 37 70.01 150.37 -22.58
CA SER A 37 70.95 150.07 -21.49
C SER A 37 70.77 148.66 -20.93
N LYS A 38 69.51 148.18 -20.77
CA LYS A 38 69.23 146.78 -20.36
C LYS A 38 69.75 145.77 -21.37
N GLN A 39 69.54 145.99 -22.67
CA GLN A 39 70.09 145.08 -23.70
C GLN A 39 71.62 145.12 -23.73
N LEU A 40 72.23 146.29 -23.52
CA LEU A 40 73.68 146.46 -23.48
C LEU A 40 74.30 145.84 -22.21
N GLU A 41 73.61 145.87 -21.06
CA GLU A 41 73.99 145.09 -19.86
C GLU A 41 73.86 143.59 -20.10
N LYS A 42 72.73 143.12 -20.65
CA LYS A 42 72.54 141.68 -20.97
C LYS A 42 73.67 141.17 -21.87
N ALA A 43 73.97 141.88 -22.96
CA ALA A 43 75.07 141.56 -23.86
C ALA A 43 76.47 141.66 -23.19
N ARG A 44 76.67 142.58 -22.24
CA ARG A 44 77.92 142.65 -21.44
C ARG A 44 78.07 141.47 -20.49
N LEU A 45 76.97 140.99 -19.89
CA LEU A 45 76.93 139.83 -19.02
C LEU A 45 77.20 138.54 -19.81
N GLU A 46 76.46 138.32 -20.90
CA GLU A 46 76.67 137.21 -21.83
C GLU A 46 78.12 137.19 -22.37
N ARG A 47 78.68 138.35 -22.75
CA ARG A 47 80.10 138.45 -23.16
C ARG A 47 81.07 138.10 -22.02
N LYS A 48 80.72 138.37 -20.76
CA LYS A 48 81.57 138.05 -19.60
C LYS A 48 81.53 136.55 -19.30
N GLU A 49 80.33 135.96 -19.28
CA GLU A 49 80.14 134.50 -19.14
C GLU A 49 80.89 133.75 -20.25
N LEU A 50 80.77 134.17 -21.50
CA LEU A 50 81.51 133.60 -22.64
C LEU A 50 83.04 133.76 -22.53
N MET A 51 83.55 134.84 -21.91
CA MET A 51 85.00 134.98 -21.67
C MET A 51 85.51 134.10 -20.53
N ASP A 52 84.75 133.94 -19.46
CA ASP A 52 85.13 133.08 -18.33
C ASP A 52 85.00 131.59 -18.71
N ASP A 53 84.02 131.21 -19.55
CA ASP A 53 83.96 129.89 -20.16
C ASP A 53 85.07 129.68 -21.22
N LEU A 54 85.45 130.69 -22.01
CA LEU A 54 86.62 130.60 -22.88
C LEU A 54 87.92 130.34 -22.08
N LYS A 55 88.08 130.97 -20.91
CA LYS A 55 89.20 130.68 -19.99
C LYS A 55 89.16 129.23 -19.48
N ARG A 56 88.01 128.76 -18.97
CA ARG A 56 87.82 127.36 -18.53
C ARG A 56 88.11 126.36 -19.66
N LYS A 57 87.66 126.65 -20.88
CA LYS A 57 87.95 125.81 -22.05
C LYS A 57 89.44 125.78 -22.40
N LYS A 58 90.18 126.89 -22.21
CA LYS A 58 91.65 126.89 -22.37
C LYS A 58 92.36 126.05 -21.31
N THR A 59 92.04 126.19 -20.02
CA THR A 59 92.68 125.37 -18.97
C THR A 59 92.37 123.88 -19.16
N THR A 60 91.11 123.52 -19.41
CA THR A 60 90.76 122.11 -19.71
C THR A 60 91.43 121.57 -20.98
N ARG A 61 91.75 122.40 -21.98
CA ARG A 61 92.54 121.98 -23.16
C ARG A 61 94.00 121.69 -22.80
N GLU A 62 94.59 122.47 -21.90
CA GLU A 62 95.96 122.25 -21.41
C GLU A 62 96.04 121.02 -20.48
N GLU A 63 95.07 120.86 -19.59
CA GLU A 63 94.88 119.65 -18.76
C GLU A 63 94.71 118.39 -19.64
N VAL A 64 93.86 118.45 -20.67
CA VAL A 64 93.68 117.37 -21.65
C VAL A 64 94.95 117.12 -22.49
N GLY A 65 95.76 118.15 -22.75
CA GLY A 65 97.06 117.98 -23.41
C GLY A 65 98.04 117.18 -22.54
N VAL A 66 98.10 117.45 -21.24
CA VAL A 66 98.95 116.71 -20.30
C VAL A 66 98.45 115.27 -20.11
N THR A 67 97.13 115.05 -19.97
CA THR A 67 96.61 113.69 -19.86
C THR A 67 96.76 112.90 -21.17
N LEU A 68 96.63 113.54 -22.34
CA LEU A 68 96.90 112.89 -23.63
C LEU A 68 98.36 112.43 -23.74
N TYR A 69 99.33 113.23 -23.29
CA TYR A 69 100.73 112.83 -23.26
C TYR A 69 100.98 111.65 -22.29
N GLY A 70 100.35 111.68 -21.11
CA GLY A 70 100.36 110.54 -20.17
C GLY A 70 99.79 109.26 -20.80
N VAL A 71 98.63 109.35 -21.45
CA VAL A 71 97.99 108.25 -22.17
C VAL A 71 98.85 107.76 -23.35
N GLN A 72 99.58 108.63 -24.04
CA GLN A 72 100.52 108.21 -25.09
C GLN A 72 101.71 107.42 -24.51
N GLN A 73 102.25 107.82 -23.35
CA GLN A 73 103.32 107.08 -22.69
C GLN A 73 102.83 105.75 -22.11
N GLU A 74 101.61 105.70 -21.56
CA GLU A 74 100.95 104.47 -21.15
C GLU A 74 100.66 103.55 -22.34
N LEU A 75 100.21 104.09 -23.48
CA LEU A 75 99.92 103.33 -24.70
C LEU A 75 101.19 102.70 -25.28
N ALA A 76 102.32 103.42 -25.34
CA ALA A 76 103.60 102.85 -25.77
C ALA A 76 104.06 101.71 -24.83
N ARG A 77 103.87 101.88 -23.51
CA ARG A 77 104.14 100.81 -22.52
C ARG A 77 103.17 99.63 -22.68
N GLN A 78 101.90 99.88 -22.98
CA GLN A 78 100.91 98.85 -23.27
C GLN A 78 101.24 98.09 -24.56
N GLN A 79 101.69 98.76 -25.62
CA GLN A 79 102.13 98.13 -26.87
C GLN A 79 103.31 97.17 -26.64
N SER A 80 104.36 97.60 -25.95
CA SER A 80 105.49 96.71 -25.62
C SER A 80 105.08 95.55 -24.70
N ASN A 81 104.14 95.78 -23.77
CA ASN A 81 103.52 94.68 -23.00
C ASN A 81 102.70 93.74 -23.91
N LEU A 82 102.02 94.26 -24.94
CA LEU A 82 101.22 93.50 -25.89
C LEU A 82 102.10 92.61 -26.77
N GLU A 83 103.25 93.10 -27.25
CA GLU A 83 104.26 92.32 -27.97
C GLU A 83 104.79 91.18 -27.08
N GLN A 84 105.20 91.49 -25.84
CA GLN A 84 105.60 90.44 -24.89
C GLN A 84 104.48 89.45 -24.57
N LEU A 85 103.21 89.86 -24.60
CA LEU A 85 102.05 88.98 -24.43
C LEU A 85 101.77 88.16 -25.70
N HIS A 86 102.05 88.69 -26.88
CA HIS A 86 102.01 87.94 -28.14
C HIS A 86 103.09 86.86 -28.19
N ASP A 87 104.33 87.15 -27.77
CA ASP A 87 105.40 86.14 -27.66
C ASP A 87 105.04 85.07 -26.62
N LYS A 88 104.59 85.48 -25.42
CA LYS A 88 104.09 84.56 -24.39
C LYS A 88 102.90 83.74 -24.89
N HIS A 89 102.01 84.31 -25.71
CA HIS A 89 100.91 83.59 -26.32
C HIS A 89 101.37 82.64 -27.43
N ALA A 90 102.35 83.00 -28.25
CA ALA A 90 102.94 82.14 -29.28
C ALA A 90 103.62 80.92 -28.63
N MET A 91 104.50 81.13 -27.64
CA MET A 91 105.08 80.07 -26.83
C MET A 91 104.02 79.22 -26.13
N SER A 92 102.95 79.84 -25.62
CA SER A 92 101.83 79.11 -25.00
C SER A 92 100.99 78.33 -25.99
N ALA A 93 100.84 78.82 -27.24
CA ALA A 93 100.12 78.15 -28.31
C ALA A 93 100.92 76.98 -28.90
N GLU A 94 102.25 77.09 -29.00
CA GLU A 94 103.12 75.97 -29.35
C GLU A 94 103.14 74.92 -28.24
N ARG A 95 103.27 75.33 -26.96
CA ARG A 95 103.09 74.43 -25.80
C ARG A 95 101.71 73.79 -25.80
N ARG A 96 100.65 74.53 -26.15
CA ARG A 96 99.29 74.02 -26.30
C ARG A 96 99.22 72.98 -27.40
N ARG A 97 99.75 73.26 -28.61
CA ARG A 97 99.77 72.32 -29.74
C ARG A 97 100.54 71.05 -29.42
N ASN A 98 101.67 71.17 -28.73
CA ASN A 98 102.44 70.01 -28.26
C ASN A 98 101.67 69.22 -27.19
N LYS A 99 100.96 69.90 -26.28
CA LYS A 99 100.08 69.25 -25.29
C LYS A 99 98.78 68.71 -25.88
N GLU A 100 98.29 69.25 -26.99
CA GLU A 100 97.17 68.73 -27.77
C GLU A 100 97.61 67.49 -28.56
N HIS A 101 98.85 67.44 -29.04
CA HIS A 101 99.43 66.24 -29.66
C HIS A 101 99.75 65.14 -28.62
N ASP A 102 100.26 65.50 -27.44
CA ASP A 102 100.35 64.59 -26.30
C ASP A 102 98.96 64.11 -25.88
N LEU A 103 97.97 65.00 -25.79
CA LEU A 103 96.58 64.67 -25.48
C LEU A 103 95.95 63.81 -26.57
N GLN A 104 96.33 63.97 -27.84
CA GLN A 104 95.89 63.12 -28.95
C GLN A 104 96.45 61.71 -28.78
N LYS A 105 97.76 61.57 -28.51
CA LYS A 105 98.39 60.29 -28.16
C LYS A 105 97.81 59.66 -26.89
N VAL A 106 97.47 60.47 -25.89
CA VAL A 106 96.79 60.03 -24.66
C VAL A 106 95.32 59.70 -24.92
N ARG A 107 94.64 60.33 -25.87
CA ARG A 107 93.28 59.98 -26.32
C ARG A 107 93.26 58.71 -27.17
N GLU A 108 94.30 58.46 -27.95
CA GLU A 108 94.51 57.23 -28.71
C GLU A 108 94.81 56.08 -27.75
N LYS A 109 95.78 56.24 -26.84
CA LYS A 109 96.01 55.31 -25.74
C LYS A 109 94.81 55.16 -24.81
N TYR A 110 94.03 56.21 -24.57
CA TYR A 110 92.78 56.13 -23.81
C TYR A 110 91.68 55.46 -24.62
N LYS A 111 91.66 55.54 -25.96
CA LYS A 111 90.77 54.72 -26.81
C LYS A 111 91.19 53.26 -26.85
N GLU A 112 92.49 52.97 -26.84
CA GLU A 112 93.01 51.62 -26.69
C GLU A 112 92.65 51.07 -25.32
N VAL A 113 93.00 51.78 -24.24
CA VAL A 113 92.66 51.44 -22.85
C VAL A 113 91.16 51.49 -22.59
N GLN A 114 90.36 52.30 -23.30
CA GLN A 114 88.90 52.27 -23.25
C GLN A 114 88.36 51.08 -24.02
N SER A 115 88.91 50.70 -25.18
CA SER A 115 88.49 49.49 -25.89
C SER A 115 88.95 48.21 -25.18
N GLN A 116 90.06 48.27 -24.44
CA GLN A 116 90.53 47.22 -23.54
C GLN A 116 89.66 47.22 -22.29
N SER A 117 89.38 48.36 -21.66
CA SER A 117 88.47 48.49 -20.53
C SER A 117 87.01 48.20 -20.90
N GLU A 118 86.59 48.32 -22.16
CA GLU A 118 85.28 47.89 -22.67
C GLU A 118 85.29 46.41 -23.04
N ARG A 119 86.45 45.82 -23.39
CA ARG A 119 86.61 44.36 -23.49
C ARG A 119 86.70 43.72 -22.11
N GLU A 120 87.40 44.31 -21.17
CA GLU A 120 87.49 43.89 -19.78
C GLU A 120 86.23 44.30 -18.99
N ARG A 121 85.43 45.29 -19.41
CA ARG A 121 84.09 45.58 -18.87
C ARG A 121 83.01 44.79 -19.58
N LYS A 122 83.22 44.31 -20.81
CA LYS A 122 82.40 43.25 -21.41
C LYS A 122 82.67 41.93 -20.72
N LYS A 123 83.93 41.49 -20.63
CA LYS A 123 84.35 40.36 -19.78
C LYS A 123 84.00 40.55 -18.32
N ASN A 124 84.00 41.76 -17.74
CA ASN A 124 83.54 42.00 -16.37
C ASN A 124 82.04 42.24 -16.30
N SER A 125 81.30 42.35 -17.40
CA SER A 125 79.82 42.24 -17.44
C SER A 125 79.37 40.83 -17.78
N GLU A 126 80.21 40.03 -18.43
CA GLU A 126 80.10 38.60 -18.65
C GLU A 126 80.48 37.89 -17.35
N LEU A 127 81.58 38.30 -16.70
CA LEU A 127 81.95 37.88 -15.34
C LEU A 127 81.12 38.57 -14.26
N GLN A 128 80.52 39.76 -14.45
CA GLN A 128 79.48 40.24 -13.51
C GLN A 128 78.14 39.58 -13.79
N THR A 129 77.77 39.18 -15.01
CA THR A 129 76.57 38.33 -15.18
C THR A 129 76.84 36.89 -14.83
N GLU A 130 78.07 36.36 -14.89
CA GLU A 130 78.45 35.07 -14.32
C GLU A 130 78.60 35.16 -12.81
N VAL A 131 79.10 36.27 -12.24
CA VAL A 131 79.11 36.50 -10.78
C VAL A 131 77.74 36.93 -10.28
N GLU A 132 76.83 37.48 -11.07
CA GLU A 132 75.42 37.71 -10.73
C GLU A 132 74.58 36.49 -11.05
N ASN A 133 75.01 35.57 -11.92
CA ASN A 133 74.43 34.22 -12.06
C ASN A 133 75.01 33.25 -11.02
N LEU A 134 76.22 33.49 -10.50
CA LEU A 134 76.85 32.78 -9.39
C LEU A 134 76.57 33.44 -8.05
N ALA A 135 76.11 34.69 -8.00
CA ALA A 135 75.60 35.38 -6.82
C ALA A 135 74.08 35.47 -6.81
N THR A 136 73.37 35.26 -7.92
CA THR A 136 71.99 34.73 -7.87
C THR A 136 72.01 33.23 -7.66
N ARG A 137 72.94 32.41 -8.20
CA ARG A 137 73.07 31.01 -7.72
C ARG A 137 73.57 30.94 -6.29
N LEU A 138 74.50 31.79 -5.81
CA LEU A 138 74.83 31.83 -4.39
C LEU A 138 73.70 32.47 -3.58
N PHE A 139 73.01 33.53 -3.99
CA PHE A 139 71.81 34.01 -3.28
C PHE A 139 70.69 32.96 -3.31
N TYR A 140 70.50 32.19 -4.37
CA TYR A 140 69.56 31.07 -4.42
C TYR A 140 70.11 29.82 -3.71
N MET A 141 71.40 29.68 -3.43
CA MET A 141 72.01 28.61 -2.60
C MET A 141 72.50 29.11 -1.22
N GLN A 142 72.13 30.34 -0.86
CA GLN A 142 72.43 31.03 0.40
C GLN A 142 71.11 31.43 1.04
N ASN A 143 70.13 31.88 0.25
CA ASN A 143 68.72 31.69 0.54
C ASN A 143 68.44 30.19 0.52
N ALA A 144 68.64 29.35 -0.52
CA ALA A 144 68.57 27.87 -0.31
C ALA A 144 69.77 27.24 0.45
N LYS A 145 70.29 27.96 1.46
CA LYS A 145 71.05 27.48 2.63
C LYS A 145 70.66 28.24 3.91
N GLU A 146 69.82 29.27 3.86
CA GLU A 146 69.19 29.98 4.99
C GLU A 146 67.68 29.74 5.02
N ASP A 147 67.02 29.59 3.88
CA ASP A 147 65.94 28.63 3.60
C ASP A 147 66.45 27.22 3.93
N ILE A 148 67.38 26.55 3.21
CA ILE A 148 67.84 25.19 3.63
C ILE A 148 68.53 25.14 5.04
N ARG A 149 68.75 26.24 5.78
CA ARG A 149 68.99 26.19 7.25
C ARG A 149 67.79 26.55 8.11
N SER A 150 66.84 27.36 7.66
CA SER A 150 65.57 27.59 8.34
C SER A 150 64.65 26.40 8.06
N ASP A 151 64.50 25.93 6.83
CA ASP A 151 64.05 24.61 6.41
C ASP A 151 64.91 23.45 6.92
N ILE A 152 66.18 23.56 7.33
CA ILE A 152 66.79 22.49 8.18
C ILE A 152 66.55 22.75 9.67
N ALA A 153 66.17 23.95 10.10
CA ALA A 153 65.68 24.24 11.46
C ALA A 153 64.15 24.09 11.57
N VAL A 154 63.45 23.76 10.48
CA VAL A 154 61.99 23.63 10.30
C VAL A 154 61.68 22.29 9.62
N MET A 155 62.61 21.65 8.91
CA MET A 155 62.72 20.18 8.80
C MET A 155 63.61 19.61 9.93
N LYS A 156 64.11 20.43 10.87
CA LYS A 156 64.37 19.95 12.24
C LYS A 156 63.20 20.27 13.13
N ARG A 157 62.79 21.52 13.35
CA ARG A 157 61.59 21.72 14.21
C ARG A 157 60.30 21.16 13.64
N ALA A 158 60.21 20.78 12.36
CA ALA A 158 59.19 19.91 11.77
C ALA A 158 59.80 18.80 10.87
N ALA A 159 60.92 18.21 11.31
CA ALA A 159 61.00 16.75 11.43
C ALA A 159 61.09 16.29 12.89
N GLU A 160 61.09 17.20 13.87
CA GLU A 160 60.87 16.97 15.30
C GLU A 160 59.39 17.22 15.56
N LYS A 161 58.80 18.31 15.05
CA LYS A 161 57.34 18.43 14.91
C LYS A 161 56.81 17.49 13.83
N ALA A 162 57.54 17.10 12.77
CA ALA A 162 57.06 16.03 11.90
C ALA A 162 57.42 14.62 12.37
N ASP A 163 58.40 14.38 13.25
CA ASP A 163 58.48 13.09 13.99
C ASP A 163 57.46 13.08 15.13
N VAL A 164 57.03 14.22 15.67
CA VAL A 164 55.91 14.31 16.63
C VAL A 164 54.57 14.25 15.92
N GLU A 165 54.39 14.86 14.75
CA GLU A 165 53.20 14.74 13.91
C GLU A 165 53.20 13.42 13.13
N VAL A 166 54.34 12.75 12.88
CA VAL A 166 54.41 11.36 12.37
C VAL A 166 54.27 10.38 13.52
N THR A 167 54.81 10.57 14.73
CA THR A 167 54.46 9.65 15.85
C THR A 167 53.04 9.88 16.36
N GLN A 168 52.49 11.10 16.26
CA GLN A 168 51.05 11.34 16.46
C GLN A 168 50.23 10.84 15.28
N ALA A 169 50.65 11.01 14.02
CA ALA A 169 49.95 10.43 12.88
C ALA A 169 50.11 8.92 12.80
N GLU A 170 51.18 8.32 13.33
CA GLU A 170 51.38 6.88 13.54
C GLU A 170 50.56 6.42 14.74
N MET A 171 50.37 7.22 15.78
CA MET A 171 49.46 6.91 16.88
C MET A 171 48.00 6.99 16.42
N ILE A 172 47.65 8.00 15.62
CA ILE A 172 46.33 8.17 14.99
C ILE A 172 46.13 7.14 13.89
N LYS A 173 47.15 6.79 13.10
CA LYS A 173 47.14 5.73 12.07
C LYS A 173 47.10 4.36 12.73
N LYS A 174 47.78 4.13 13.85
CA LYS A 174 47.64 2.93 14.68
C LYS A 174 46.28 2.85 15.37
N GLN A 175 45.69 3.96 15.77
CA GLN A 175 44.29 4.01 16.22
C GLN A 175 43.31 3.78 15.05
N GLN A 176 43.61 4.32 13.87
CA GLN A 176 42.86 4.12 12.63
C GLN A 176 42.99 2.67 12.16
N ASP A 177 44.15 2.04 12.30
CA ASP A 177 44.45 0.68 11.88
C ASP A 177 43.97 -0.33 12.93
N LEU A 178 43.99 0.01 14.22
CA LEU A 178 43.22 -0.74 15.23
C LEU A 178 41.71 -0.57 15.02
N ARG A 179 41.24 0.57 14.50
CA ARG A 179 39.83 0.77 14.13
C ARG A 179 39.48 0.08 12.82
N VAL A 180 40.36 0.05 11.83
CA VAL A 180 40.21 -0.66 10.56
C VAL A 180 40.27 -2.14 10.84
N ASN A 181 41.23 -2.64 11.63
CA ASN A 181 41.26 -4.03 12.08
C ASN A 181 39.98 -4.40 12.83
N ARG A 182 39.52 -3.60 13.81
CA ARG A 182 38.20 -3.84 14.45
C ARG A 182 37.02 -3.79 13.47
N LEU A 183 37.12 -3.01 12.39
CA LEU A 183 36.09 -2.95 11.35
C LEU A 183 36.24 -4.09 10.32
N THR A 184 37.43 -4.61 10.05
CA THR A 184 37.65 -5.78 9.20
C THR A 184 37.34 -7.05 9.97
N GLU A 185 37.78 -7.21 11.22
CA GLU A 185 37.30 -8.22 12.18
C GLU A 185 35.77 -8.19 12.27
N ARG A 186 35.15 -7.00 12.36
CA ARG A 186 33.68 -6.89 12.37
C ARG A 186 33.04 -7.18 11.01
N VAL A 187 33.69 -6.87 9.88
CA VAL A 187 33.19 -7.18 8.53
C VAL A 187 33.40 -8.67 8.18
N GLU A 188 34.47 -9.30 8.66
CA GLU A 188 34.77 -10.72 8.55
C GLU A 188 33.80 -11.49 9.44
N HIS A 189 33.63 -11.10 10.70
CA HIS A 189 32.59 -11.68 11.55
C HIS A 189 31.16 -11.41 11.01
N LEU A 190 30.89 -10.26 10.39
CA LEU A 190 29.62 -10.05 9.69
C LEU A 190 29.49 -10.97 8.47
N ARG A 191 30.55 -11.18 7.67
CA ARG A 191 30.58 -12.16 6.56
C ARG A 191 30.42 -13.60 7.06
N GLU A 192 30.99 -13.97 8.20
CA GLU A 192 30.77 -15.24 8.87
C GLU A 192 29.30 -15.38 9.27
N THR A 193 28.69 -14.36 9.90
CA THR A 193 27.26 -14.40 10.23
C THR A 193 26.38 -14.44 8.98
N ILE A 194 26.74 -13.73 7.91
CA ILE A 194 26.03 -13.77 6.63
C ILE A 194 26.13 -15.17 6.01
N ALA A 195 27.33 -15.74 5.87
CA ALA A 195 27.52 -17.10 5.35
C ALA A 195 26.84 -18.17 6.22
N MET A 196 26.79 -17.96 7.54
CA MET A 196 26.06 -18.81 8.49
C MET A 196 24.54 -18.68 8.31
N TYR A 197 24.02 -17.46 8.11
CA TYR A 197 22.60 -17.24 7.78
C TYR A 197 22.23 -17.72 6.38
N GLU A 198 23.12 -17.62 5.39
CA GLU A 198 22.95 -18.17 4.03
C GLU A 198 22.93 -19.71 4.07
N ALA A 199 23.81 -20.33 4.86
CA ALA A 199 23.79 -21.77 5.11
C ALA A 199 22.53 -22.22 5.85
N GLN A 200 22.09 -21.47 6.88
CA GLN A 200 20.79 -21.71 7.53
C GLN A 200 19.61 -21.53 6.57
N GLN A 201 19.66 -20.54 5.68
CA GLN A 201 18.63 -20.31 4.67
C GLN A 201 18.60 -21.43 3.62
N SER A 202 19.75 -21.97 3.20
CA SER A 202 19.82 -23.15 2.33
C SER A 202 19.20 -24.36 3.04
N ALA A 203 19.64 -24.67 4.26
CA ALA A 203 19.11 -25.77 5.06
C ALA A 203 17.60 -25.64 5.30
N GLN A 204 17.09 -24.46 5.66
CA GLN A 204 15.65 -24.21 5.79
C GLN A 204 14.91 -24.29 4.45
N SER A 205 15.55 -23.93 3.32
CA SER A 205 14.96 -24.11 1.99
C SER A 205 14.84 -25.58 1.60
N GLU A 206 15.83 -26.40 1.98
CA GLU A 206 15.85 -27.85 1.79
C GLU A 206 14.84 -28.55 2.72
N GLU A 207 14.82 -28.21 4.02
CA GLU A 207 13.83 -28.69 4.99
C GLU A 207 12.40 -28.33 4.57
N THR A 208 12.16 -27.08 4.13
CA THR A 208 10.82 -26.68 3.66
C THR A 208 10.48 -27.23 2.27
N LEU A 209 11.45 -27.70 1.48
CA LEU A 209 11.21 -28.44 0.24
C LEU A 209 10.85 -29.89 0.55
N ALA A 210 11.59 -30.56 1.45
CA ALA A 210 11.27 -31.90 1.94
C ALA A 210 9.89 -31.92 2.63
N ALA A 211 9.58 -30.94 3.48
CA ALA A 211 8.26 -30.82 4.10
C ALA A 211 7.13 -30.57 3.07
N LYS A 212 7.40 -29.89 1.95
CA LYS A 212 6.46 -29.75 0.82
C LYS A 212 6.30 -31.04 0.03
N GLN A 213 7.35 -31.86 -0.08
CA GLN A 213 7.29 -33.18 -0.70
C GLN A 213 6.45 -34.13 0.15
N SER A 214 6.73 -34.26 1.45
CA SER A 214 5.91 -35.10 2.35
C SER A 214 4.48 -34.58 2.54
N LEU A 215 4.23 -33.28 2.35
CA LEU A 215 2.87 -32.74 2.28
C LEU A 215 2.17 -33.05 0.94
N HIS A 216 2.91 -33.24 -0.16
CA HIS A 216 2.37 -33.79 -1.41
C HIS A 216 2.10 -35.28 -1.26
N GLU A 217 3.06 -36.06 -0.76
CA GLU A 217 2.89 -37.51 -0.51
C GLU A 217 1.66 -37.77 0.38
N ALA A 218 1.51 -37.02 1.49
CA ALA A 218 0.32 -37.10 2.34
C ALA A 218 -0.98 -36.62 1.67
N ARG A 219 -0.91 -35.73 0.67
CA ARG A 219 -2.10 -35.36 -0.14
C ARG A 219 -2.46 -36.46 -1.12
N ASP A 220 -1.48 -37.05 -1.79
CA ASP A 220 -1.67 -38.14 -2.75
C ASP A 220 -2.20 -39.38 -2.02
N GLU A 221 -1.72 -39.67 -0.80
CA GLU A 221 -2.32 -40.65 0.13
C GLU A 221 -3.77 -40.30 0.50
N ILE A 222 -4.07 -39.05 0.85
CA ILE A 222 -5.44 -38.61 1.15
C ILE A 222 -6.35 -38.74 -0.08
N GLU A 223 -5.86 -38.46 -1.29
CA GLU A 223 -6.62 -38.65 -2.52
C GLU A 223 -6.82 -40.15 -2.84
N ALA A 224 -5.81 -40.99 -2.65
CA ALA A 224 -5.93 -42.44 -2.73
C ALA A 224 -6.97 -43.00 -1.73
N ILE A 225 -6.90 -42.62 -0.45
CA ILE A 225 -7.88 -42.99 0.58
C ILE A 225 -9.28 -42.49 0.21
N ASN A 226 -9.42 -41.31 -0.41
CA ASN A 226 -10.71 -40.82 -0.89
C ASN A 226 -11.23 -41.57 -2.13
N LEU A 227 -10.34 -42.10 -2.99
CA LEU A 227 -10.70 -42.99 -4.09
C LEU A 227 -11.13 -44.37 -3.58
N GLU A 228 -10.36 -44.98 -2.67
CA GLU A 228 -10.75 -46.22 -1.99
C GLU A 228 -12.08 -46.07 -1.26
N LYS A 229 -12.28 -44.99 -0.51
CA LYS A 229 -13.55 -44.66 0.16
C LYS A 229 -14.71 -44.56 -0.83
N LYS A 230 -14.51 -43.95 -2.01
CA LYS A 230 -15.53 -43.93 -3.09
C LYS A 230 -15.80 -45.34 -3.63
N GLN A 231 -14.78 -46.16 -3.85
CA GLN A 231 -14.93 -47.55 -4.29
C GLN A 231 -15.65 -48.40 -3.24
N LEU A 232 -15.29 -48.28 -1.96
CA LEU A 232 -15.96 -48.94 -0.84
C LEU A 232 -17.42 -48.51 -0.72
N TYR A 233 -17.76 -47.23 -0.90
CA TYR A 233 -19.17 -46.81 -0.99
C TYR A 233 -19.89 -47.40 -2.20
N GLN A 234 -19.25 -47.54 -3.36
CA GLN A 234 -19.85 -48.19 -4.53
C GLN A 234 -20.06 -49.70 -4.29
N GLN A 235 -19.07 -50.39 -3.72
CA GLN A 235 -19.16 -51.80 -3.33
C GLN A 235 -20.23 -52.03 -2.25
N TRP A 236 -20.29 -51.16 -1.22
CA TRP A 236 -21.31 -51.19 -0.19
C TRP A 236 -22.71 -50.93 -0.75
N ASN A 237 -22.88 -49.91 -1.61
CA ASN A 237 -24.16 -49.66 -2.29
C ASN A 237 -24.59 -50.83 -3.19
N SER A 238 -23.67 -51.43 -3.94
CA SER A 238 -23.97 -52.62 -4.75
C SER A 238 -24.32 -53.84 -3.89
N SER A 239 -23.65 -54.01 -2.75
CA SER A 239 -23.95 -55.06 -1.76
C SER A 239 -25.29 -54.82 -1.07
N LEU A 240 -25.66 -53.57 -0.80
CA LEU A 240 -26.94 -53.17 -0.23
C LEU A 240 -28.09 -53.34 -1.24
N ILE A 241 -27.87 -53.04 -2.53
CA ILE A 241 -28.81 -53.36 -3.61
C ILE A 241 -28.94 -54.88 -3.76
N GLY A 242 -27.83 -55.61 -3.70
CA GLY A 242 -27.80 -57.08 -3.70
C GLY A 242 -28.40 -57.71 -2.44
N MET A 243 -28.47 -56.98 -1.32
CA MET A 243 -29.19 -57.37 -0.11
C MET A 243 -30.68 -57.12 -0.29
N LYS A 244 -31.10 -55.91 -0.66
CA LYS A 244 -32.50 -55.58 -0.97
C LYS A 244 -33.13 -56.55 -1.97
N ARG A 245 -32.44 -56.90 -3.06
CA ARG A 245 -32.93 -57.91 -4.03
C ARG A 245 -33.07 -59.31 -3.43
N ARG A 246 -32.23 -59.69 -2.45
CA ARG A 246 -32.38 -60.94 -1.70
C ARG A 246 -33.52 -60.86 -0.68
N ASP A 247 -33.70 -59.71 -0.04
CA ASP A 247 -34.80 -59.46 0.90
C ASP A 247 -36.16 -59.45 0.18
N GLU A 248 -36.23 -58.81 -1.01
CA GLU A 248 -37.37 -58.83 -1.94
C GLU A 248 -37.68 -60.26 -2.42
N ALA A 249 -36.66 -61.02 -2.86
CA ALA A 249 -36.82 -62.41 -3.26
C ALA A 249 -37.22 -63.32 -2.08
N HIS A 250 -36.70 -63.07 -0.88
CA HIS A 250 -37.05 -63.79 0.34
C HIS A 250 -38.47 -63.47 0.79
N ALA A 251 -38.92 -62.22 0.69
CA ALA A 251 -40.29 -61.81 0.96
C ALA A 251 -41.26 -62.50 -0.03
N ALA A 252 -40.97 -62.47 -1.33
CA ALA A 252 -41.74 -63.19 -2.34
C ALA A 252 -41.75 -64.72 -2.12
N MET A 253 -40.63 -65.30 -1.64
CA MET A 253 -40.55 -66.71 -1.27
C MET A 253 -41.31 -67.03 0.02
N GLN A 254 -41.36 -66.12 0.99
CA GLN A 254 -42.20 -66.23 2.19
C GLN A 254 -43.70 -66.07 1.87
N GLU A 255 -44.05 -65.24 0.90
CA GLU A 255 -45.43 -65.10 0.40
C GLU A 255 -45.86 -66.35 -0.39
N ALA A 256 -44.99 -66.87 -1.26
CA ALA A 256 -45.21 -68.17 -1.91
C ALA A 256 -45.33 -69.32 -0.89
N LEU A 257 -44.53 -69.30 0.18
CA LEU A 257 -44.61 -70.27 1.28
C LEU A 257 -45.88 -70.10 2.12
N SER A 258 -46.35 -68.88 2.39
CA SER A 258 -47.58 -68.64 3.15
C SER A 258 -48.82 -69.03 2.34
N LEU A 259 -48.83 -68.76 1.04
CA LEU A 259 -49.83 -69.26 0.08
C LEU A 259 -49.82 -70.79 0.02
N ALA A 260 -48.64 -71.42 -0.07
CA ALA A 260 -48.52 -72.88 -0.03
C ALA A 260 -48.99 -73.46 1.31
N GLN A 261 -48.69 -72.83 2.44
CA GLN A 261 -49.22 -73.22 3.75
C GLN A 261 -50.74 -73.00 3.85
N GLN A 262 -51.30 -72.00 3.18
CA GLN A 262 -52.74 -71.78 3.10
C GLN A 262 -53.42 -72.86 2.22
N GLN A 263 -52.78 -73.27 1.13
CA GLN A 263 -53.22 -74.42 0.31
C GLN A 263 -53.11 -75.74 1.06
N VAL A 264 -52.03 -75.97 1.83
CA VAL A 264 -51.92 -77.14 2.71
C VAL A 264 -53.03 -77.10 3.77
N LYS A 265 -53.33 -75.95 4.38
CA LYS A 265 -54.45 -75.82 5.32
C LYS A 265 -55.82 -76.02 4.66
N SER A 266 -56.04 -75.55 3.44
CA SER A 266 -57.30 -75.82 2.73
C SER A 266 -57.44 -77.31 2.42
N LEU A 267 -56.38 -77.95 1.91
CA LEU A 267 -56.31 -79.40 1.70
C LEU A 267 -56.46 -80.19 3.01
N GLU A 268 -55.92 -79.72 4.14
CA GLU A 268 -56.16 -80.30 5.47
C GLU A 268 -57.63 -80.17 5.89
N THR A 269 -58.28 -79.03 5.62
CA THR A 269 -59.72 -78.88 5.90
C THR A 269 -60.57 -79.75 4.98
N GLU A 270 -60.21 -79.88 3.70
CA GLU A 270 -60.84 -80.80 2.75
C GLU A 270 -60.65 -82.26 3.19
N ILE A 271 -59.43 -82.68 3.53
CA ILE A 271 -59.12 -83.99 4.11
C ILE A 271 -59.89 -84.21 5.42
N SER A 272 -60.09 -83.18 6.25
CA SER A 272 -60.92 -83.30 7.46
C SER A 272 -62.41 -83.46 7.13
N GLY A 273 -62.89 -82.79 6.06
CA GLY A 273 -64.23 -82.93 5.52
C GLY A 273 -64.46 -84.31 4.93
N TYR A 274 -63.53 -84.80 4.11
CA TYR A 274 -63.51 -86.16 3.57
C TYR A 274 -63.42 -87.19 4.69
N LYS A 275 -62.58 -87.01 5.73
CA LYS A 275 -62.54 -87.91 6.90
C LYS A 275 -63.87 -87.93 7.64
N ARG A 276 -64.54 -86.78 7.86
CA ARG A 276 -65.90 -86.74 8.43
C ARG A 276 -66.96 -87.34 7.51
N SER A 277 -66.76 -87.30 6.18
CA SER A 277 -67.65 -87.94 5.22
C SER A 277 -67.45 -89.45 5.20
N ILE A 278 -66.19 -89.91 5.22
CA ILE A 278 -65.80 -91.32 5.33
C ILE A 278 -66.33 -91.87 6.65
N GLN A 279 -66.10 -91.21 7.79
CA GLN A 279 -66.66 -91.62 9.08
C GLN A 279 -68.19 -91.71 9.04
N LYS A 280 -68.89 -90.80 8.36
CA LYS A 280 -70.34 -90.90 8.17
C LYS A 280 -70.77 -92.04 7.26
N GLU A 281 -69.98 -92.38 6.24
CA GLU A 281 -70.22 -93.58 5.42
C GLU A 281 -69.83 -94.87 6.16
N GLU A 282 -68.86 -94.83 7.08
CA GLU A 282 -68.50 -95.92 7.98
C GLU A 282 -69.61 -96.14 9.02
N GLU A 283 -70.12 -95.09 9.67
CA GLU A 283 -71.30 -95.13 10.55
C GLU A 283 -72.56 -95.63 9.79
N ARG A 284 -72.73 -95.24 8.52
CA ARG A 284 -73.78 -95.78 7.63
C ARG A 284 -73.54 -97.23 7.29
N ASN A 285 -72.30 -97.65 7.05
CA ASN A 285 -71.95 -99.03 6.74
C ASN A 285 -72.06 -99.93 7.98
N GLU A 286 -71.70 -99.46 9.17
CA GLU A 286 -71.92 -100.15 10.44
C GLU A 286 -73.41 -100.29 10.75
N THR A 287 -74.21 -99.24 10.56
CA THR A 287 -75.67 -99.34 10.76
C THR A 287 -76.33 -100.21 9.70
N LEU A 288 -75.91 -100.15 8.43
CA LEU A 288 -76.34 -101.08 7.38
C LEU A 288 -75.87 -102.52 7.65
N THR A 289 -74.68 -102.72 8.21
CA THR A 289 -74.14 -104.03 8.60
C THR A 289 -74.85 -104.57 9.83
N MET A 290 -75.25 -103.72 10.79
CA MET A 290 -76.10 -104.09 11.91
C MET A 290 -77.51 -104.48 11.41
N VAL A 291 -78.07 -103.74 10.45
CA VAL A 291 -79.35 -104.08 9.80
C VAL A 291 -79.23 -105.36 8.96
N LEU A 292 -78.11 -105.59 8.26
CA LEU A 292 -77.82 -106.81 7.52
C LEU A 292 -77.68 -108.00 8.46
N ASN A 293 -76.87 -107.89 9.51
CA ASN A 293 -76.70 -108.91 10.54
C ASN A 293 -78.02 -109.20 11.25
N LYS A 294 -78.84 -108.18 11.54
CA LYS A 294 -80.19 -108.36 12.07
C LYS A 294 -81.07 -109.11 11.06
N ALA A 295 -81.11 -108.69 9.81
CA ALA A 295 -81.84 -109.37 8.75
C ALA A 295 -81.32 -110.80 8.48
N GLU A 296 -80.04 -111.09 8.72
CA GLU A 296 -79.44 -112.44 8.68
C GLU A 296 -79.86 -113.28 9.90
N THR A 297 -79.94 -112.69 11.10
CA THR A 297 -80.53 -113.35 12.27
C THR A 297 -82.03 -113.60 12.06
N ASP A 298 -82.79 -112.66 11.51
CA ASP A 298 -84.20 -112.83 11.17
C ASP A 298 -84.38 -113.86 10.04
N LYS A 299 -83.49 -113.89 9.03
CA LYS A 299 -83.43 -114.89 7.95
C LYS A 299 -83.04 -116.28 8.45
N THR A 300 -82.21 -116.40 9.49
CA THR A 300 -81.88 -117.69 10.11
C THR A 300 -82.92 -118.15 11.13
N VAL A 301 -83.57 -117.24 11.86
CA VAL A 301 -84.74 -117.51 12.70
C VAL A 301 -85.94 -117.90 11.85
N THR A 302 -86.26 -117.18 10.78
CA THR A 302 -87.31 -117.59 9.83
C THR A 302 -86.96 -118.89 9.12
N LYS A 303 -85.71 -119.14 8.70
CA LYS A 303 -85.30 -120.48 8.23
C LYS A 303 -85.47 -121.57 9.28
N LYS A 304 -85.20 -121.30 10.57
CA LYS A 304 -85.45 -122.25 11.68
C LYS A 304 -86.95 -122.48 11.88
N LEU A 305 -87.77 -121.42 11.86
CA LEU A 305 -89.23 -121.50 11.96
C LEU A 305 -89.86 -122.21 10.74
N ILE A 306 -89.34 -121.98 9.53
CA ILE A 306 -89.73 -122.70 8.30
C ILE A 306 -89.33 -124.17 8.40
N LYS A 307 -88.11 -124.50 8.87
CA LYS A 307 -87.74 -125.89 9.15
C LYS A 307 -88.62 -126.54 10.21
N GLN A 308 -88.95 -125.84 11.30
CA GLN A 308 -89.88 -126.33 12.34
C GLN A 308 -91.30 -126.49 11.79
N ASN A 309 -91.77 -125.59 10.93
CA ASN A 309 -93.09 -125.68 10.29
C ASN A 309 -93.13 -126.74 9.19
N LEU A 310 -92.02 -127.04 8.50
CA LEU A 310 -91.89 -128.19 7.61
C LEU A 310 -91.88 -129.50 8.41
N ILE A 311 -91.13 -129.59 9.51
CA ILE A 311 -91.16 -130.76 10.41
C ILE A 311 -92.57 -130.95 10.98
N LYS A 312 -93.26 -129.89 11.39
CA LYS A 312 -94.68 -129.94 11.77
C LYS A 312 -95.55 -130.37 10.60
N GLN A 313 -95.38 -129.80 9.41
CA GLN A 313 -96.17 -130.15 8.22
C GLN A 313 -95.96 -131.61 7.81
N ASP A 314 -94.74 -132.13 7.88
CA ASP A 314 -94.43 -133.52 7.54
C ASP A 314 -94.91 -134.47 8.63
N SER A 315 -94.83 -134.09 9.91
CA SER A 315 -95.53 -134.82 10.98
C SER A 315 -97.06 -134.80 10.80
N LEU A 316 -97.63 -133.70 10.28
CA LEU A 316 -99.06 -133.57 9.97
C LEU A 316 -99.44 -134.33 8.69
N LYS A 317 -98.57 -134.44 7.70
CA LYS A 317 -98.74 -135.36 6.54
C LYS A 317 -98.64 -136.81 6.99
N GLN A 318 -97.77 -137.11 7.96
CA GLN A 318 -97.61 -138.45 8.52
C GLN A 318 -98.82 -138.84 9.38
N THR A 319 -99.33 -137.94 10.23
CA THR A 319 -100.58 -138.19 10.97
C THR A 319 -101.79 -138.20 10.05
N TYR A 320 -101.88 -137.31 9.05
CA TYR A 320 -102.91 -137.37 8.01
C TYR A 320 -102.83 -138.67 7.20
N GLY A 321 -101.62 -139.15 6.91
CA GLY A 321 -101.39 -140.45 6.27
C GLY A 321 -101.83 -141.63 7.13
N THR A 322 -101.59 -141.59 8.45
CA THR A 322 -102.15 -142.59 9.37
C THR A 322 -103.67 -142.46 9.48
N TYR A 323 -104.22 -141.25 9.58
CA TYR A 323 -105.66 -141.02 9.66
C TYR A 323 -106.38 -141.46 8.38
N SER A 324 -105.79 -141.23 7.21
CA SER A 324 -106.28 -141.69 5.92
C SER A 324 -106.23 -143.22 5.80
N ARG A 325 -105.18 -143.88 6.31
CA ARG A 325 -105.14 -145.35 6.41
C ARG A 325 -106.19 -145.89 7.38
N THR A 326 -106.27 -145.36 8.60
CA THR A 326 -107.29 -145.80 9.57
C THR A 326 -108.71 -145.51 9.08
N LEU A 327 -108.93 -144.40 8.35
CA LEU A 327 -110.20 -144.10 7.70
C LEU A 327 -110.52 -145.17 6.65
N HIS A 328 -109.58 -145.47 5.74
CA HIS A 328 -109.79 -146.51 4.73
C HIS A 328 -109.98 -147.91 5.34
N GLU A 329 -109.26 -148.24 6.42
CA GLU A 329 -109.41 -149.48 7.18
C GLU A 329 -110.78 -149.56 7.87
N THR A 330 -111.27 -148.46 8.45
CA THR A 330 -112.63 -148.37 9.04
C THR A 330 -113.73 -148.35 7.99
N GLU A 331 -113.53 -147.75 6.82
CA GLU A 331 -114.43 -147.83 5.67
C GLU A 331 -114.48 -149.27 5.12
N GLN A 332 -113.35 -149.96 4.98
CA GLN A 332 -113.32 -151.37 4.63
C GLN A 332 -114.00 -152.25 5.70
N ALA A 333 -113.78 -151.98 6.99
CA ALA A 333 -114.44 -152.70 8.07
C ALA A 333 -115.95 -152.45 8.09
N TYR A 334 -116.39 -151.21 7.84
CA TYR A 334 -117.79 -150.83 7.71
C TYR A 334 -118.45 -151.49 6.49
N ASN A 335 -117.76 -151.53 5.34
CA ASN A 335 -118.23 -152.19 4.13
C ASN A 335 -118.33 -153.71 4.33
N LYS A 336 -117.34 -154.34 4.99
CA LYS A 336 -117.42 -155.75 5.42
C LYS A 336 -118.62 -155.97 6.34
N ALA A 337 -118.73 -155.22 7.44
CA ALA A 337 -119.83 -155.33 8.40
C ALA A 337 -121.22 -155.07 7.78
N THR A 338 -121.34 -154.21 6.78
CA THR A 338 -122.62 -153.99 6.06
C THR A 338 -122.94 -155.09 5.06
N THR A 339 -121.94 -155.69 4.39
CA THR A 339 -122.16 -156.91 3.58
C THR A 339 -122.50 -158.12 4.46
N GLU A 340 -121.84 -158.29 5.61
CA GLU A 340 -122.20 -159.30 6.61
C GLU A 340 -123.61 -159.07 7.15
N ARG A 341 -123.98 -157.82 7.48
CA ARG A 341 -125.36 -157.48 7.88
C ARG A 341 -126.38 -157.82 6.79
N SER A 342 -126.04 -157.62 5.52
CA SER A 342 -126.87 -158.03 4.37
C SER A 342 -127.03 -159.55 4.31
N MET A 343 -125.94 -160.31 4.43
CA MET A 343 -126.00 -161.78 4.45
C MET A 343 -126.77 -162.32 5.67
N ARG A 344 -126.54 -161.79 6.88
CA ARG A 344 -127.32 -162.16 8.06
C ARG A 344 -128.80 -161.79 7.94
N LEU A 345 -129.17 -160.69 7.27
CA LEU A 345 -130.57 -160.38 6.96
C LEU A 345 -131.18 -161.35 5.94
N SER A 346 -130.40 -161.83 4.97
CA SER A 346 -130.80 -162.91 4.05
C SER A 346 -131.04 -164.22 4.80
N GLU A 347 -130.07 -164.65 5.63
CA GLU A 347 -130.17 -165.83 6.49
C GLU A 347 -131.37 -165.75 7.45
N ILE A 348 -131.59 -164.61 8.11
CA ILE A 348 -132.76 -164.41 8.99
C ILE A 348 -134.08 -164.55 8.23
N ASN A 349 -134.16 -164.09 6.97
CA ASN A 349 -135.36 -164.26 6.14
C ASN A 349 -135.53 -165.71 5.63
N ALA A 350 -134.44 -166.42 5.33
CA ALA A 350 -134.47 -167.84 5.00
C ALA A 350 -134.91 -168.68 6.21
N LEU A 351 -134.32 -168.42 7.39
CA LEU A 351 -134.65 -169.06 8.66
C LEU A 351 -136.10 -168.75 9.06
N ARG A 352 -136.63 -167.54 8.86
CA ARG A 352 -138.06 -167.25 9.06
C ARG A 352 -138.97 -168.15 8.22
N LYS A 353 -138.66 -168.31 6.92
CA LYS A 353 -139.39 -169.24 6.01
C LYS A 353 -139.15 -170.73 6.30
N GLN A 354 -138.25 -171.07 7.20
CA GLN A 354 -138.02 -172.44 7.68
C GLN A 354 -138.74 -172.66 9.02
N ILE A 355 -138.64 -171.68 9.93
CA ILE A 355 -139.41 -171.60 11.18
C ILE A 355 -140.91 -171.64 10.92
N GLU A 356 -141.44 -170.98 9.88
CA GLU A 356 -142.88 -171.09 9.52
C GLU A 356 -143.31 -172.52 9.12
N ARG A 357 -142.39 -173.34 8.57
CA ARG A 357 -142.67 -174.76 8.27
C ARG A 357 -142.52 -175.64 9.50
N GLU A 358 -141.43 -175.47 10.24
CA GLU A 358 -141.22 -176.17 11.52
C GLU A 358 -142.30 -175.80 12.55
N TYR A 359 -142.91 -174.61 12.49
CA TYR A 359 -144.03 -174.22 13.37
C TYR A 359 -145.31 -175.04 13.11
N LEU A 360 -145.59 -175.41 11.86
CA LEU A 360 -146.74 -176.26 11.52
C LEU A 360 -146.53 -177.70 12.01
N GLU A 361 -145.31 -178.23 11.94
CA GLU A 361 -144.95 -179.52 12.53
C GLU A 361 -144.90 -179.45 14.08
N LYS A 362 -144.44 -178.32 14.63
CA LYS A 362 -144.38 -178.05 16.06
C LYS A 362 -145.76 -178.03 16.70
N VAL A 363 -146.79 -177.42 16.08
CA VAL A 363 -148.17 -177.46 16.60
C VAL A 363 -148.68 -178.91 16.71
N ALA A 364 -148.43 -179.75 15.69
CA ALA A 364 -148.80 -181.17 15.71
C ALA A 364 -148.02 -182.02 16.75
N LEU A 365 -146.91 -181.49 17.28
CA LEU A 365 -146.15 -182.06 18.39
C LEU A 365 -146.53 -181.43 19.75
N GLU A 366 -146.91 -180.16 19.79
CA GLU A 366 -147.36 -179.48 21.02
C GLU A 366 -148.72 -180.00 21.49
N ASP A 367 -149.63 -180.38 20.59
CA ASP A 367 -150.85 -181.13 20.92
C ASP A 367 -150.56 -182.53 21.54
N ARG A 368 -149.32 -183.03 21.44
CA ARG A 368 -148.84 -184.22 22.16
C ARG A 368 -148.05 -183.87 23.43
N ILE A 369 -147.27 -182.79 23.44
CA ILE A 369 -146.30 -182.47 24.51
C ILE A 369 -146.88 -181.58 25.62
N MET A 370 -147.85 -180.70 25.32
CA MET A 370 -148.57 -179.92 26.35
C MET A 370 -149.52 -180.77 27.21
N LYS A 371 -149.60 -182.07 26.93
CA LYS A 371 -150.22 -183.06 27.81
C LYS A 371 -149.30 -183.52 28.96
N ASP A 372 -147.99 -183.35 28.81
CA ASP A 372 -146.98 -183.93 29.73
C ASP A 372 -146.27 -182.86 30.59
N LEU A 373 -145.99 -181.66 30.06
CA LEU A 373 -145.19 -180.64 30.77
C LEU A 373 -145.98 -179.65 31.62
N GLN A 374 -146.80 -180.21 32.51
CA GLN A 374 -147.58 -179.49 33.54
C GLN A 374 -146.71 -179.03 34.75
N GLN A 375 -145.39 -178.80 34.58
CA GLN A 375 -144.41 -178.73 35.69
C GLN A 375 -143.22 -177.71 35.54
N GLN A 376 -143.32 -176.53 36.21
CA GLN A 376 -142.24 -175.66 36.83
C GLN A 376 -141.56 -174.47 36.04
N LEU A 377 -140.92 -173.48 36.75
CA LEU A 377 -140.85 -171.97 36.50
C LEU A 377 -139.48 -171.26 36.97
N THR A 378 -139.03 -169.96 36.85
CA THR A 378 -139.24 -168.67 36.04
C THR A 378 -138.28 -167.45 36.42
N ALA A 379 -137.90 -166.55 35.45
CA ALA A 379 -137.59 -165.05 35.50
C ALA A 379 -136.35 -164.44 36.32
N ASP A 380 -135.85 -163.16 36.25
CA ASP A 380 -136.02 -161.93 35.37
C ASP A 380 -134.75 -160.98 35.14
N LYS A 381 -134.70 -159.65 35.52
CA LYS A 381 -133.87 -158.56 34.86
C LYS A 381 -133.35 -157.28 35.64
N ALA A 382 -132.31 -156.58 35.09
CA ALA A 382 -132.07 -155.10 34.80
C ALA A 382 -131.66 -153.92 35.79
N GLN A 383 -130.95 -152.89 35.22
CA GLN A 383 -131.00 -151.37 35.41
C GLN A 383 -129.70 -150.52 35.74
N ASN A 384 -129.75 -149.16 35.65
CA ASN A 384 -128.61 -148.19 35.45
C ASN A 384 -128.92 -146.67 35.85
N TYR A 385 -127.91 -145.74 35.80
CA TYR A 385 -127.96 -144.22 35.68
C TYR A 385 -127.59 -143.27 36.89
N THR A 386 -126.37 -142.69 36.98
CA THR A 386 -126.01 -141.68 38.05
C THR A 386 -124.92 -140.58 37.82
N VAL A 387 -123.89 -140.72 36.96
CA VAL A 387 -122.55 -140.10 37.18
C VAL A 387 -122.38 -138.56 36.95
N LYS A 388 -123.35 -137.83 36.40
CA LYS A 388 -123.04 -136.63 35.57
C LYS A 388 -122.88 -135.23 36.24
N VAL A 389 -122.89 -135.08 37.57
CA VAL A 389 -123.16 -133.76 38.22
C VAL A 389 -121.95 -133.08 38.89
N THR A 390 -120.88 -133.79 39.26
CA THR A 390 -119.95 -133.33 40.32
C THR A 390 -118.84 -132.34 39.90
N GLN A 391 -118.77 -131.91 38.63
CA GLN A 391 -117.51 -131.40 38.07
C GLN A 391 -117.28 -129.86 38.17
N ASP A 392 -118.33 -129.04 38.09
CA ASP A 392 -118.16 -127.60 37.77
C ASP A 392 -117.73 -126.71 38.94
N ILE A 393 -118.06 -127.08 40.18
CA ILE A 393 -117.86 -126.21 41.36
C ILE A 393 -116.37 -125.97 41.67
N ARG A 394 -115.47 -126.87 41.26
CA ARG A 394 -114.04 -126.83 41.64
C ARG A 394 -113.22 -125.72 40.98
N GLN A 395 -113.68 -125.09 39.89
CA GLN A 395 -112.82 -124.22 39.08
C GLN A 395 -112.67 -122.77 39.59
N LYS A 396 -113.66 -122.21 40.31
CA LYS A 396 -113.66 -120.76 40.64
C LYS A 396 -112.72 -120.37 41.79
N LYS A 397 -112.50 -121.23 42.80
CA LYS A 397 -111.67 -120.87 43.97
C LYS A 397 -110.21 -120.57 43.60
N LYS A 398 -109.65 -121.31 42.64
CA LYS A 398 -108.22 -121.31 42.28
C LYS A 398 -107.63 -120.01 41.70
N LYS A 399 -108.43 -118.97 41.45
CA LYS A 399 -107.93 -117.72 40.82
C LYS A 399 -107.55 -116.63 41.80
N LEU A 400 -108.34 -116.39 42.85
CA LEU A 400 -108.08 -115.31 43.81
C LEU A 400 -106.89 -115.57 44.76
N GLU A 401 -106.50 -116.84 44.93
CA GLU A 401 -105.32 -117.23 45.73
C GLU A 401 -103.99 -116.98 44.99
N ALA A 402 -104.02 -116.71 43.67
CA ALA A 402 -102.82 -116.48 42.87
C ALA A 402 -102.28 -115.04 42.99
N ASP A 403 -103.15 -114.05 42.77
CA ASP A 403 -102.74 -112.65 42.56
C ASP A 403 -102.04 -112.04 43.80
N TYR A 404 -102.47 -112.43 45.02
CA TYR A 404 -101.85 -112.00 46.28
C TYR A 404 -100.38 -112.47 46.39
N SER A 405 -100.10 -113.71 45.97
CA SER A 405 -98.76 -114.30 46.04
C SER A 405 -97.75 -113.64 45.10
N GLN A 406 -98.21 -112.90 44.09
CA GLN A 406 -97.32 -112.24 43.13
C GLN A 406 -96.67 -110.98 43.72
N VAL A 407 -97.40 -110.20 44.53
CA VAL A 407 -96.89 -108.93 45.08
C VAL A 407 -95.85 -109.15 46.19
N GLU A 408 -96.01 -110.18 47.03
CA GLU A 408 -95.00 -110.55 48.02
C GLU A 408 -93.67 -110.98 47.37
N ASN A 409 -93.74 -111.70 46.23
CA ASN A 409 -92.56 -112.12 45.48
C ASN A 409 -91.77 -110.93 44.89
N GLU A 410 -92.44 -109.85 44.48
CA GLU A 410 -91.77 -108.67 43.92
C GLU A 410 -91.01 -107.88 45.00
N MET A 411 -91.56 -107.72 46.22
CA MET A 411 -90.80 -107.15 47.35
C MET A 411 -89.61 -108.03 47.78
N ALA A 412 -89.81 -109.36 47.85
CA ALA A 412 -88.73 -110.28 48.20
C ALA A 412 -87.55 -110.19 47.20
N ARG A 413 -87.84 -110.05 45.90
CA ARG A 413 -86.85 -109.96 44.83
C ARG A 413 -85.98 -108.71 44.91
N CYS A 414 -86.54 -107.55 45.26
CA CYS A 414 -85.78 -106.31 45.43
C CYS A 414 -84.81 -106.38 46.63
N SER A 415 -85.25 -106.96 47.76
CA SER A 415 -84.37 -107.19 48.91
C SER A 415 -83.24 -108.19 48.61
N LEU A 416 -83.50 -109.20 47.77
CA LEU A 416 -82.48 -110.12 47.30
C LEU A 416 -81.41 -109.39 46.47
N GLN A 417 -81.82 -108.54 45.50
CA GLN A 417 -80.86 -107.79 44.68
C GLN A 417 -80.00 -106.80 45.49
N HIS A 418 -80.56 -106.18 46.53
CA HIS A 418 -79.79 -105.32 47.44
C HIS A 418 -78.73 -106.12 48.22
N THR A 419 -79.09 -107.32 48.70
CA THR A 419 -78.15 -108.20 49.43
C THR A 419 -77.13 -108.87 48.51
N GLU A 420 -77.48 -109.20 47.26
CA GLU A 420 -76.53 -109.61 46.21
C GLU A 420 -75.49 -108.51 45.91
N CYS A 421 -75.91 -107.25 45.77
CA CYS A 421 -74.97 -106.14 45.56
C CYS A 421 -74.03 -105.94 46.76
N THR A 422 -74.59 -105.98 47.98
CA THR A 422 -73.81 -105.76 49.21
C THR A 422 -72.84 -106.90 49.52
N SER A 423 -73.24 -108.16 49.24
CA SER A 423 -72.35 -109.32 49.34
C SER A 423 -71.29 -109.32 48.25
N ARG A 424 -71.61 -108.89 47.01
CA ARG A 424 -70.62 -108.77 45.92
C ARG A 424 -69.57 -107.69 46.19
N ILE A 425 -69.95 -106.58 46.83
CA ILE A 425 -68.97 -105.58 47.29
C ILE A 425 -68.05 -106.18 48.35
N ARG A 426 -68.58 -106.85 49.38
CA ARG A 426 -67.75 -107.56 50.38
C ARG A 426 -66.85 -108.63 49.76
N HIS A 427 -67.35 -109.39 48.79
CA HIS A 427 -66.57 -110.42 48.09
C HIS A 427 -65.41 -109.80 47.30
N LEU A 428 -65.59 -108.61 46.71
CA LEU A 428 -64.49 -107.87 46.07
C LEU A 428 -63.50 -107.31 47.09
N THR A 429 -63.94 -106.83 48.26
CA THR A 429 -63.03 -106.42 49.35
C THR A 429 -62.19 -107.60 49.85
N ILE A 430 -62.83 -108.74 50.13
CA ILE A 430 -62.14 -109.97 50.55
C ILE A 430 -61.20 -110.46 49.45
N GLN A 431 -61.58 -110.39 48.16
CA GLN A 431 -60.67 -110.73 47.07
C GLN A 431 -59.49 -109.77 46.95
N CYS A 432 -59.62 -108.49 47.29
CA CYS A 432 -58.47 -107.59 47.39
C CYS A 432 -57.55 -107.98 48.57
N GLU A 433 -58.11 -108.27 49.74
CA GLU A 433 -57.34 -108.73 50.92
C GLU A 433 -56.66 -110.10 50.67
N GLU A 434 -57.34 -111.01 49.98
CA GLU A 434 -56.78 -112.28 49.50
C GLU A 434 -55.69 -112.06 48.46
N LEU A 435 -55.85 -111.12 47.52
CA LEU A 435 -54.82 -110.78 46.53
C LEU A 435 -53.62 -110.04 47.13
N GLU A 436 -53.80 -109.23 48.16
CA GLU A 436 -52.69 -108.61 48.90
C GLU A 436 -51.96 -109.65 49.77
N SER A 437 -52.70 -110.58 50.39
CA SER A 437 -52.16 -111.76 51.05
C SER A 437 -51.40 -112.66 50.06
N ASP A 438 -51.92 -112.85 48.85
CA ASP A 438 -51.24 -113.63 47.81
C ASP A 438 -50.05 -112.86 47.23
N ILE A 439 -50.09 -111.54 47.04
CA ILE A 439 -48.91 -110.75 46.66
C ILE A 439 -47.83 -110.85 47.76
N SER A 440 -48.21 -110.86 49.04
CA SER A 440 -47.30 -111.12 50.16
C SER A 440 -46.72 -112.55 50.10
N SER A 441 -47.57 -113.57 49.92
CA SER A 441 -47.15 -114.98 49.82
C SER A 441 -46.27 -115.25 48.59
N LYS A 442 -46.53 -114.55 47.48
CA LYS A 442 -45.75 -114.54 46.24
C LYS A 442 -44.43 -113.79 46.43
N ASN A 443 -44.39 -112.69 47.17
CA ASN A 443 -43.14 -112.00 47.51
C ASN A 443 -42.27 -112.85 48.45
N ASP A 444 -42.85 -113.55 49.42
CA ASP A 444 -42.13 -114.54 50.23
C ASP A 444 -41.69 -115.76 49.41
N LEU A 445 -42.45 -116.14 48.38
CA LEU A 445 -42.04 -117.17 47.41
C LEU A 445 -40.97 -116.67 46.44
N ILE A 446 -40.96 -115.38 46.08
CA ILE A 446 -39.91 -114.73 45.28
C ILE A 446 -38.64 -114.62 46.10
N SER A 447 -38.70 -114.13 47.34
CA SER A 447 -37.56 -114.12 48.28
C SER A 447 -37.00 -115.53 48.52
N ARG A 448 -37.86 -116.55 48.68
CA ARG A 448 -37.45 -117.96 48.71
C ARG A 448 -36.90 -118.45 47.36
N ALA A 449 -37.45 -118.02 46.24
CA ALA A 449 -36.97 -118.35 44.89
C ALA A 449 -35.67 -117.62 44.53
N GLU A 450 -35.35 -116.48 45.14
CA GLU A 450 -34.10 -115.73 45.02
C GLU A 450 -33.02 -116.33 45.94
N GLN A 451 -33.40 -116.79 47.14
CA GLN A 451 -32.53 -117.63 47.96
C GLN A 451 -32.30 -119.01 47.33
N GLU A 452 -33.28 -119.57 46.63
CA GLU A 452 -33.07 -120.74 45.78
C GLU A 452 -32.30 -120.39 44.50
N ALA A 453 -32.46 -119.21 43.90
CA ALA A 453 -31.71 -118.82 42.71
C ALA A 453 -30.24 -118.55 43.05
N SER A 454 -29.92 -117.99 44.22
CA SER A 454 -28.53 -117.87 44.69
C SER A 454 -27.93 -119.23 45.04
N LYS A 455 -28.68 -120.13 45.68
CA LYS A 455 -28.25 -121.54 45.90
C LYS A 455 -28.10 -122.31 44.58
N ARG A 456 -29.01 -122.11 43.62
CA ARG A 456 -28.95 -122.68 42.27
C ARG A 456 -27.82 -122.05 41.47
N ASN A 457 -27.49 -120.77 41.64
CA ASN A 457 -26.34 -120.12 41.03
C ASN A 457 -25.02 -120.68 41.60
N ALA A 458 -24.92 -120.89 42.91
CA ALA A 458 -23.77 -121.59 43.50
C ALA A 458 -23.68 -123.07 43.08
N ILE A 459 -24.79 -123.70 42.69
CA ILE A 459 -24.80 -125.03 42.05
C ILE A 459 -24.48 -124.93 40.55
N ILE A 460 -24.87 -123.85 39.88
CA ILE A 460 -24.56 -123.55 38.48
C ILE A 460 -23.06 -123.28 38.36
N GLU A 461 -22.42 -122.46 39.21
CA GLU A 461 -20.95 -122.31 39.22
C GLU A 461 -20.23 -123.65 39.37
N ARG A 462 -20.69 -124.51 40.31
CA ARG A 462 -20.16 -125.87 40.49
C ARG A 462 -20.42 -126.79 39.29
N LYS A 463 -21.50 -126.54 38.53
CA LYS A 463 -21.77 -127.20 37.25
C LYS A 463 -21.09 -126.53 36.07
N GLN A 464 -20.72 -125.25 36.14
CA GLN A 464 -19.95 -124.51 35.14
C GLN A 464 -18.53 -125.05 35.15
N THR A 465 -17.91 -125.16 36.34
CA THR A 465 -16.61 -125.81 36.50
C THR A 465 -16.60 -127.30 36.12
N ALA A 466 -17.77 -127.98 36.13
CA ALA A 466 -17.90 -129.33 35.59
C ALA A 466 -18.13 -129.32 34.06
N ILE A 467 -18.91 -128.38 33.54
CA ILE A 467 -19.12 -128.12 32.11
C ILE A 467 -17.80 -127.73 31.46
N ASP A 468 -16.92 -126.96 32.09
CA ASP A 468 -15.58 -126.66 31.59
C ASP A 468 -14.70 -127.92 31.50
N GLN A 469 -14.82 -128.84 32.46
CA GLN A 469 -14.15 -130.14 32.43
C GLN A 469 -14.73 -131.10 31.37
N TYR A 470 -16.01 -130.97 31.03
CA TYR A 470 -16.63 -131.71 29.93
C TYR A 470 -16.39 -131.05 28.57
N ASN A 471 -16.38 -129.72 28.47
CA ASN A 471 -16.03 -128.94 27.29
C ASN A 471 -14.59 -129.23 26.87
N LYS A 472 -13.66 -129.34 27.82
CA LYS A 472 -12.27 -129.77 27.54
C LYS A 472 -12.13 -131.22 27.05
N LYS A 473 -13.18 -132.04 27.19
CA LYS A 473 -13.31 -133.37 26.55
C LYS A 473 -14.12 -133.31 25.25
N LEU A 474 -15.04 -132.35 25.13
CA LEU A 474 -15.84 -132.08 23.93
C LEU A 474 -14.99 -131.45 22.83
N GLU A 475 -14.06 -130.55 23.14
CA GLU A 475 -13.04 -130.05 22.21
C GLU A 475 -12.18 -131.21 21.64
N GLN A 476 -11.84 -132.19 22.48
CA GLN A 476 -11.10 -133.40 22.07
C GLN A 476 -11.94 -134.38 21.21
N LEU A 477 -13.26 -134.20 21.13
CA LEU A 477 -14.15 -135.02 20.30
C LEU A 477 -14.65 -134.26 19.06
N LEU A 478 -14.95 -132.96 19.17
CA LEU A 478 -15.28 -132.08 18.05
C LEU A 478 -14.11 -131.90 17.07
N ALA A 479 -12.86 -132.02 17.53
CA ALA A 479 -11.69 -132.11 16.65
C ALA A 479 -11.63 -133.41 15.82
N ASN A 480 -12.41 -134.44 16.18
CA ASN A 480 -12.40 -135.78 15.57
C ASN A 480 -13.71 -136.15 14.84
N SER A 481 -14.75 -135.33 14.94
CA SER A 481 -16.00 -135.47 14.17
C SER A 481 -16.53 -134.09 13.76
N GLY A 482 -16.27 -133.70 12.51
CA GLY A 482 -16.73 -132.41 11.97
C GLY A 482 -18.26 -132.33 11.91
N GLY A 483 -18.81 -131.25 12.48
CA GLY A 483 -20.26 -131.00 12.52
C GLY A 483 -20.81 -130.28 11.29
N GLU A 484 -22.11 -130.42 11.07
CA GLU A 484 -22.78 -130.11 9.81
C GLU A 484 -23.42 -128.70 9.71
N GLU A 485 -23.90 -128.47 8.49
CA GLU A 485 -24.58 -127.35 7.84
C GLU A 485 -25.67 -126.59 8.61
N ILE A 486 -25.95 -125.35 8.17
CA ILE A 486 -26.93 -124.41 8.74
C ILE A 486 -28.14 -124.25 7.79
N GLY A 487 -29.35 -124.16 8.35
CA GLY A 487 -30.60 -124.06 7.58
C GLY A 487 -30.87 -122.68 6.95
N PRO A 488 -31.49 -122.58 5.75
CA PRO A 488 -31.69 -121.31 5.04
C PRO A 488 -32.52 -120.24 5.80
N LEU A 489 -33.45 -120.65 6.66
CA LEU A 489 -34.31 -119.74 7.43
C LEU A 489 -33.51 -118.93 8.48
N GLU A 490 -32.47 -119.51 9.07
CA GLU A 490 -31.63 -118.82 10.06
C GLU A 490 -30.73 -117.77 9.41
N ILE A 491 -30.38 -117.95 8.14
CA ILE A 491 -29.67 -116.95 7.32
C ILE A 491 -30.58 -115.73 7.05
N GLN A 492 -31.87 -115.95 6.79
CA GLN A 492 -32.85 -114.87 6.65
C GLN A 492 -33.11 -114.14 7.97
N ILE A 493 -33.23 -114.85 9.10
CA ILE A 493 -33.39 -114.23 10.41
C ILE A 493 -32.16 -113.38 10.76
N ASN A 494 -30.94 -113.90 10.55
CA ASN A 494 -29.71 -113.14 10.80
C ASN A 494 -29.54 -111.92 9.87
N SER A 495 -29.97 -111.99 8.60
CA SER A 495 -29.89 -110.82 7.71
C SER A 495 -30.88 -109.72 8.10
N LEU A 496 -32.10 -110.08 8.51
CA LEU A 496 -33.09 -109.14 9.02
C LEU A 496 -32.66 -108.51 10.37
N SER A 497 -32.17 -109.30 11.31
CA SER A 497 -31.60 -108.79 12.57
C SER A 497 -30.47 -107.79 12.32
N LYS A 498 -29.57 -108.08 11.37
CA LYS A 498 -28.46 -107.20 11.00
C LYS A 498 -28.90 -105.92 10.27
N GLN A 499 -30.01 -105.94 9.53
CA GLN A 499 -30.64 -104.74 8.99
C GLN A 499 -31.33 -103.89 10.08
N ILE A 500 -31.92 -104.53 11.09
CA ILE A 500 -32.50 -103.85 12.25
C ILE A 500 -31.41 -103.19 13.11
N GLU A 501 -30.28 -103.87 13.33
CA GLU A 501 -29.09 -103.28 13.99
C GLU A 501 -28.49 -102.11 13.18
N GLY A 502 -28.34 -102.25 11.87
CA GLY A 502 -27.88 -101.15 11.01
C GLY A 502 -28.82 -99.93 11.08
N SER A 503 -30.13 -100.18 11.13
CA SER A 503 -31.14 -99.12 11.29
C SER A 503 -31.09 -98.48 12.68
N SER A 504 -30.89 -99.26 13.75
CA SER A 504 -30.81 -98.73 15.11
C SER A 504 -29.52 -97.93 15.36
N GLN A 505 -28.40 -98.34 14.75
CA GLN A 505 -27.15 -97.57 14.73
C GLN A 505 -27.33 -96.24 13.97
N GLY A 506 -27.94 -96.26 12.79
CA GLY A 506 -28.27 -95.03 12.05
C GLY A 506 -29.19 -94.07 12.83
N ILE A 507 -30.17 -94.59 13.56
CA ILE A 507 -31.04 -93.80 14.46
C ILE A 507 -30.21 -93.21 15.62
N ALA A 508 -29.29 -93.97 16.22
CA ALA A 508 -28.43 -93.49 17.30
C ALA A 508 -27.43 -92.41 16.84
N GLU A 509 -26.90 -92.53 15.61
CA GLU A 509 -26.06 -91.50 15.00
C GLU A 509 -26.86 -90.23 14.68
N LEU A 510 -28.06 -90.36 14.12
CA LEU A 510 -28.96 -89.23 13.87
C LEU A 510 -29.39 -88.56 15.19
N GLN A 511 -29.63 -89.30 16.27
CA GLN A 511 -29.88 -88.73 17.60
C GLN A 511 -28.66 -87.98 18.14
N ARG A 512 -27.44 -88.53 18.00
CA ARG A 512 -26.20 -87.83 18.40
C ARG A 512 -25.98 -86.55 17.58
N PHE A 513 -26.23 -86.59 16.28
CA PHE A 513 -26.17 -85.42 15.41
C PHE A 513 -27.21 -84.37 15.81
N TRP A 514 -28.47 -84.77 16.02
CA TRP A 514 -29.54 -83.89 16.47
C TRP A 514 -29.24 -83.23 17.83
N LEU A 515 -28.75 -83.99 18.81
CA LEU A 515 -28.31 -83.44 20.10
C LEU A 515 -27.16 -82.44 19.96
N ARG A 516 -26.25 -82.66 19.00
CA ARG A 516 -25.14 -81.73 18.69
C ARG A 516 -25.66 -80.43 18.09
N GLN A 517 -26.51 -80.52 17.06
CA GLN A 517 -27.18 -79.35 16.47
C GLN A 517 -28.04 -78.61 17.51
N GLN A 518 -28.71 -79.32 18.42
CA GLN A 518 -29.49 -78.72 19.50
C GLN A 518 -28.60 -77.99 20.52
N HIS A 519 -27.45 -78.56 20.88
CA HIS A 519 -26.48 -77.90 21.77
C HIS A 519 -25.90 -76.63 21.12
N GLU A 520 -25.55 -76.70 19.83
CA GLU A 520 -25.01 -75.58 19.06
C GLU A 520 -26.07 -74.47 18.89
N LEU A 521 -27.33 -74.82 18.60
CA LEU A 521 -28.46 -73.87 18.60
C LEU A 521 -28.65 -73.18 19.96
N VAL A 522 -28.46 -73.90 21.07
CA VAL A 522 -28.54 -73.35 22.43
C VAL A 522 -27.34 -72.46 22.77
N GLN A 523 -26.14 -72.75 22.27
CA GLN A 523 -25.00 -71.83 22.37
C GLN A 523 -25.26 -70.55 21.56
N LEU A 524 -25.63 -70.68 20.27
CA LEU A 524 -25.93 -69.54 19.40
C LEU A 524 -27.08 -68.67 19.93
N SER A 525 -28.10 -69.25 20.57
CA SER A 525 -29.13 -68.46 21.27
C SER A 525 -28.58 -67.71 22.47
N LYS A 526 -27.71 -68.33 23.29
CA LYS A 526 -27.07 -67.63 24.43
C LYS A 526 -26.13 -66.51 23.96
N GLU A 527 -25.38 -66.74 22.89
CA GLU A 527 -24.53 -65.72 22.27
C GLU A 527 -25.37 -64.56 21.70
N ARG A 528 -26.50 -64.85 21.04
CA ARG A 528 -27.48 -63.85 20.62
C ARG A 528 -28.05 -63.05 21.79
N GLU A 529 -28.44 -63.71 22.88
CA GLU A 529 -28.91 -63.04 24.11
C GLU A 529 -27.82 -62.12 24.68
N GLN A 530 -26.59 -62.59 24.76
CA GLN A 530 -25.44 -61.82 25.23
C GLN A 530 -25.15 -60.60 24.32
N GLN A 531 -25.13 -60.81 23.00
CA GLN A 531 -24.98 -59.75 22.01
C GLN A 531 -26.11 -58.72 22.10
N ASN A 532 -27.37 -59.12 22.32
CA ASN A 532 -28.48 -58.19 22.57
C ASN A 532 -28.26 -57.36 23.84
N VAL A 533 -27.82 -57.98 24.93
CA VAL A 533 -27.48 -57.28 26.19
C VAL A 533 -26.35 -56.27 25.98
N ASP A 534 -25.32 -56.63 25.21
CA ASP A 534 -24.19 -55.74 24.93
C ASP A 534 -24.54 -54.64 23.92
N VAL A 535 -25.39 -54.91 22.92
CA VAL A 535 -26.01 -53.91 22.06
C VAL A 535 -26.85 -52.91 22.87
N ASP A 536 -27.60 -53.36 23.88
CA ASP A 536 -28.37 -52.45 24.75
C ASP A 536 -27.48 -51.65 25.72
N LYS A 537 -26.33 -52.18 26.14
CA LYS A 537 -25.29 -51.37 26.83
C LYS A 537 -24.74 -50.30 25.89
N LEU A 538 -24.38 -50.67 24.66
CA LEU A 538 -23.84 -49.75 23.65
C LEU A 538 -24.85 -48.66 23.26
N LYS A 539 -26.14 -48.98 23.10
CA LYS A 539 -27.23 -47.99 22.93
C LYS A 539 -27.24 -47.00 24.10
N LYS A 540 -27.25 -47.49 25.35
CA LYS A 540 -27.26 -46.62 26.55
C LYS A 540 -26.01 -45.73 26.63
N GLN A 541 -24.83 -46.27 26.34
CA GLN A 541 -23.59 -45.49 26.25
C GLN A 541 -23.67 -44.45 25.13
N HIS A 542 -24.19 -44.79 23.96
CA HIS A 542 -24.40 -43.86 22.85
C HIS A 542 -25.36 -42.72 23.22
N THR A 543 -26.48 -43.01 23.91
CA THR A 543 -27.40 -41.98 24.41
C THR A 543 -26.73 -41.06 25.44
N ILE A 544 -25.92 -41.60 26.34
CA ILE A 544 -25.15 -40.80 27.31
C ILE A 544 -24.10 -39.93 26.61
N LEU A 545 -23.44 -40.46 25.57
CA LEU A 545 -22.45 -39.72 24.79
C LEU A 545 -23.10 -38.63 23.92
N THR A 546 -24.26 -38.88 23.30
CA THR A 546 -24.98 -37.84 22.53
C THR A 546 -25.59 -36.77 23.43
N GLN A 547 -26.07 -37.11 24.64
CA GLN A 547 -26.46 -36.12 25.64
C GLN A 547 -25.27 -35.29 26.14
N LYS A 548 -24.12 -35.91 26.43
CA LYS A 548 -22.88 -35.18 26.77
C LYS A 548 -22.44 -34.26 25.62
N LYS A 549 -22.49 -34.75 24.38
CA LYS A 549 -22.18 -33.96 23.18
C LYS A 549 -23.11 -32.76 23.06
N LEU A 550 -24.43 -32.95 23.11
CA LEU A 550 -25.42 -31.87 23.07
C LEU A 550 -25.20 -30.82 24.18
N ARG A 551 -24.81 -31.25 25.39
CA ARG A 551 -24.52 -30.33 26.49
C ARG A 551 -23.25 -29.52 26.23
N ILE A 552 -22.19 -30.14 25.72
CA ILE A 552 -20.93 -29.48 25.34
C ILE A 552 -21.15 -28.55 24.13
N GLU A 553 -21.97 -28.95 23.15
CA GLU A 553 -22.37 -28.10 22.03
C GLU A 553 -23.15 -26.87 22.51
N GLY A 554 -24.08 -27.03 23.47
CA GLY A 554 -24.75 -25.89 24.12
C GLY A 554 -23.82 -25.00 24.96
N GLU A 555 -22.85 -25.58 25.68
CA GLU A 555 -21.80 -24.84 26.39
C GLU A 555 -20.92 -24.02 25.42
N ILE A 556 -20.61 -24.58 24.24
CA ILE A 556 -19.86 -23.91 23.16
C ILE A 556 -20.71 -22.82 22.50
N ASP A 557 -21.97 -23.09 22.14
CA ASP A 557 -22.87 -22.10 21.54
C ASP A 557 -23.12 -20.91 22.50
N GLN A 558 -23.18 -21.17 23.81
CA GLN A 558 -23.23 -20.11 24.82
C GLN A 558 -21.93 -19.30 24.85
N GLN A 559 -20.75 -19.95 24.88
CA GLN A 559 -19.46 -19.24 24.82
C GLN A 559 -19.28 -18.44 23.51
N ILE A 560 -19.81 -18.93 22.38
CA ILE A 560 -19.83 -18.20 21.11
C ILE A 560 -20.76 -16.98 21.20
N GLN A 561 -21.91 -17.07 21.87
CA GLN A 561 -22.78 -15.92 22.11
C GLN A 561 -22.10 -14.89 23.04
N GLU A 562 -21.53 -15.33 24.16
CA GLU A 562 -20.77 -14.48 25.09
C GLU A 562 -19.57 -13.83 24.39
N GLN A 563 -18.80 -14.55 23.57
CA GLN A 563 -17.74 -13.98 22.74
C GLN A 563 -18.29 -12.94 21.76
N ASN A 564 -19.41 -13.21 21.07
CA ASN A 564 -20.02 -12.25 20.16
C ASN A 564 -20.52 -10.98 20.88
N GLU A 565 -21.00 -11.09 22.11
CA GLU A 565 -21.38 -9.93 22.94
C GLU A 565 -20.15 -9.16 23.44
N ILE A 566 -19.10 -9.85 23.88
CA ILE A 566 -17.81 -9.24 24.23
C ILE A 566 -17.21 -8.54 23.01
N GLU A 567 -17.22 -9.14 21.82
CA GLU A 567 -16.74 -8.52 20.59
C GLU A 567 -17.59 -7.32 20.16
N ARG A 568 -18.92 -7.36 20.34
CA ARG A 568 -19.79 -6.19 20.12
C ARG A 568 -19.49 -5.09 21.14
N SER A 569 -19.23 -5.45 22.39
CA SER A 569 -18.83 -4.52 23.46
C SER A 569 -17.47 -3.88 23.16
N VAL A 570 -16.47 -4.68 22.76
CA VAL A 570 -15.14 -4.21 22.32
C VAL A 570 -15.26 -3.33 21.08
N ARG A 571 -16.06 -3.70 20.08
CA ARG A 571 -16.32 -2.84 18.90
C ARG A 571 -17.03 -1.54 19.28
N ASN A 572 -17.95 -1.57 20.25
CA ASN A 572 -18.59 -0.35 20.77
C ASN A 572 -17.62 0.53 21.56
N MET A 573 -16.72 -0.05 22.36
CA MET A 573 -15.64 0.68 23.05
C MET A 573 -14.57 1.19 22.09
N GLN A 574 -14.24 0.46 21.03
CA GLN A 574 -13.38 0.93 19.93
C GLN A 574 -14.06 2.09 19.20
N ASN A 575 -15.35 2.01 18.89
CA ASN A 575 -16.12 3.13 18.34
C ASN A 575 -16.20 4.33 19.30
N ALA A 576 -16.18 4.11 20.62
CA ALA A 576 -16.05 5.17 21.62
C ALA A 576 -14.63 5.76 21.70
N MET A 577 -13.58 4.95 21.53
CA MET A 577 -12.21 5.45 21.34
C MET A 577 -12.05 6.20 20.01
N VAL A 578 -12.75 5.79 18.95
CA VAL A 578 -12.84 6.55 17.70
C VAL A 578 -13.64 7.85 17.92
N LYS A 579 -14.54 7.93 18.90
CA LYS A 579 -15.08 9.22 19.36
C LYS A 579 -14.06 10.09 20.12
N ASN A 580 -12.86 9.62 20.48
CA ASN A 580 -11.75 10.53 20.82
C ASN A 580 -11.22 11.31 19.60
N THR A 581 -11.69 11.03 18.37
CA THR A 581 -11.58 12.02 17.28
C THR A 581 -12.37 13.29 17.55
N LEU A 582 -13.36 13.29 18.47
CA LEU A 582 -13.95 14.51 19.02
C LEU A 582 -12.94 15.22 19.92
N LEU A 583 -12.27 14.55 20.87
CA LEU A 583 -11.18 15.17 21.64
C LEU A 583 -10.05 15.69 20.74
N SER A 584 -9.71 14.99 19.66
CA SER A 584 -8.72 15.48 18.67
C SER A 584 -9.23 16.69 17.87
N LYS A 585 -10.53 16.78 17.60
CA LYS A 585 -11.16 17.94 16.95
C LYS A 585 -11.33 19.11 17.91
N GLU A 586 -11.69 18.87 19.16
CA GLU A 586 -11.79 19.86 20.22
C GLU A 586 -10.41 20.41 20.57
N LYS A 587 -9.38 19.57 20.64
CA LYS A 587 -7.98 20.00 20.76
C LYS A 587 -7.49 20.75 19.52
N GLY A 588 -7.86 20.34 18.32
CA GLY A 588 -7.56 21.09 17.09
C GLY A 588 -8.27 22.44 17.03
N ILE A 589 -9.54 22.51 17.45
CA ILE A 589 -10.31 23.75 17.58
C ILE A 589 -9.68 24.64 18.64
N GLN A 590 -9.31 24.09 19.81
CA GLN A 590 -8.58 24.79 20.86
C GLN A 590 -7.25 25.34 20.33
N GLU A 591 -6.43 24.54 19.63
CA GLU A 591 -5.18 25.00 19.01
C GLU A 591 -5.41 26.11 17.98
N THR A 592 -6.48 26.05 17.17
CA THR A 592 -6.83 27.15 16.24
C THR A 592 -7.38 28.39 16.96
N LEU A 593 -8.04 28.24 18.10
CA LEU A 593 -8.52 29.35 18.93
C LEU A 593 -7.39 29.97 19.74
N GLU A 594 -6.44 29.18 20.23
CA GLU A 594 -5.21 29.67 20.87
C GLU A 594 -4.33 30.39 19.86
N GLN A 595 -4.15 29.84 18.65
CA GLN A 595 -3.45 30.54 17.56
C GLN A 595 -4.21 31.80 17.12
N GLY A 596 -5.54 31.76 17.01
CA GLY A 596 -6.37 32.94 16.70
C GLY A 596 -6.32 34.01 17.78
N ASN A 597 -6.29 33.62 19.05
CA ASN A 597 -6.12 34.52 20.19
C ASN A 597 -4.70 35.11 20.20
N ILE A 598 -3.65 34.32 19.93
CA ILE A 598 -2.27 34.82 19.82
C ILE A 598 -2.14 35.77 18.62
N LEU A 599 -2.78 35.49 17.48
CA LEU A 599 -2.78 36.39 16.33
C LEU A 599 -3.50 37.70 16.65
N THR A 600 -4.73 37.65 17.18
CA THR A 600 -5.48 38.86 17.56
C THR A 600 -4.85 39.62 18.72
N GLU A 601 -4.17 38.96 19.67
CA GLU A 601 -3.35 39.61 20.69
C GLU A 601 -2.14 40.32 20.08
N ASN A 602 -1.46 39.71 19.11
CA ASN A 602 -0.36 40.38 18.39
C ASN A 602 -0.87 41.54 17.50
N GLU A 603 -2.04 41.39 16.87
CA GLU A 603 -2.71 42.46 16.12
C GLU A 603 -3.09 43.62 17.05
N PHE A 604 -3.73 43.37 18.20
CA PHE A 604 -4.02 44.41 19.20
C PHE A 604 -2.75 45.04 19.80
N ILE A 605 -1.68 44.27 20.01
CA ILE A 605 -0.38 44.80 20.45
C ILE A 605 0.26 45.65 19.34
N GLN A 606 0.05 45.34 18.06
CA GLN A 606 0.52 46.14 16.95
C GLN A 606 -0.33 47.41 16.78
N GLU A 607 -1.65 47.32 16.81
CA GLU A 607 -2.57 48.47 16.82
C GLU A 607 -2.27 49.41 18.00
N LEU A 608 -2.00 48.87 19.19
CA LEU A 608 -1.58 49.65 20.36
C LEU A 608 -0.26 50.37 20.08
N LYS A 609 0.77 49.69 19.55
CA LYS A 609 2.06 50.31 19.22
C LYS A 609 1.94 51.35 18.12
N GLU A 610 1.09 51.13 17.12
CA GLU A 610 0.82 52.10 16.05
C GLU A 610 0.06 53.32 16.60
N ALA A 611 -0.87 53.13 17.52
CA ALA A 611 -1.56 54.21 18.24
C ALA A 611 -0.62 54.96 19.21
N GLU A 612 0.29 54.27 19.90
CA GLU A 612 1.34 54.87 20.73
C GLU A 612 2.31 55.70 19.88
N LEU A 613 2.79 55.15 18.75
CA LEU A 613 3.63 55.88 17.80
C LEU A 613 2.89 57.08 17.20
N ALA A 614 1.62 56.95 16.86
CA ALA A 614 0.79 58.07 16.40
C ALA A 614 0.61 59.13 17.50
N SER A 615 0.41 58.72 18.75
CA SER A 615 0.32 59.60 19.92
C SER A 615 1.62 60.37 20.14
N ILE A 616 2.78 59.68 20.11
CA ILE A 616 4.11 60.29 20.20
C ILE A 616 4.34 61.26 19.04
N GLN A 617 3.95 60.90 17.80
CA GLN A 617 4.03 61.80 16.65
C GLN A 617 3.13 63.04 16.80
N MET A 618 1.97 62.93 17.46
CA MET A 618 1.12 64.08 17.76
C MET A 618 1.68 64.91 18.92
N GLN A 619 2.28 64.30 19.94
CA GLN A 619 2.99 64.99 21.01
C GLN A 619 4.18 65.80 20.47
N THR A 620 5.06 65.19 19.66
CA THR A 620 6.20 65.92 19.05
C THR A 620 5.76 67.02 18.09
N LYS A 621 4.62 66.88 17.40
CA LYS A 621 4.01 67.96 16.61
C LYS A 621 3.48 69.08 17.51
N LEU A 622 2.88 68.73 18.65
CA LEU A 622 2.34 69.69 19.62
C LEU A 622 3.47 70.44 20.34
N GLU A 623 4.57 69.77 20.69
CA GLU A 623 5.81 70.37 21.19
C GLU A 623 6.43 71.31 20.14
N GLY A 624 6.54 70.88 18.88
CA GLY A 624 6.99 71.74 17.78
C GLY A 624 6.12 72.98 17.60
N LEU A 625 4.80 72.85 17.67
CA LEU A 625 3.85 73.98 17.64
C LEU A 625 3.94 74.87 18.90
N GLN A 626 4.32 74.33 20.05
CA GLN A 626 4.61 75.12 21.25
C GLN A 626 5.92 75.91 21.09
N GLU A 627 6.99 75.29 20.59
CA GLU A 627 8.23 75.99 20.25
C GLU A 627 8.00 77.08 19.20
N GLU A 628 7.23 76.81 18.13
CA GLU A 628 6.88 77.82 17.14
C GLU A 628 6.07 78.96 17.75
N LYS A 629 5.09 78.66 18.61
CA LYS A 629 4.32 79.66 19.36
C LYS A 629 5.21 80.51 20.28
N GLU A 630 6.18 79.91 20.98
CA GLU A 630 7.12 80.65 21.83
C GLU A 630 8.11 81.48 21.01
N ARG A 631 8.63 80.97 19.88
CA ARG A 631 9.45 81.74 18.94
C ARG A 631 8.67 82.93 18.38
N LEU A 632 7.40 82.74 18.02
CA LEU A 632 6.50 83.80 17.56
C LEU A 632 6.21 84.82 18.65
N LEU A 633 5.91 84.40 19.88
CA LEU A 633 5.75 85.29 21.05
C LEU A 633 7.00 86.12 21.32
N ASN A 634 8.19 85.50 21.29
CA ASN A 634 9.46 86.22 21.45
C ASN A 634 9.69 87.22 20.30
N SER A 635 9.33 86.86 19.06
CA SER A 635 9.40 87.78 17.91
C SER A 635 8.41 88.95 18.02
N LEU A 636 7.23 88.73 18.60
CA LEU A 636 6.22 89.76 18.86
C LEU A 636 6.72 90.72 19.95
N ILE A 637 7.24 90.21 21.07
CA ILE A 637 7.84 91.01 22.14
C ILE A 637 9.01 91.85 21.61
N GLU A 638 9.83 91.30 20.72
CA GLU A 638 10.93 92.06 20.10
C GLU A 638 10.42 93.11 19.10
N ALA A 639 9.34 92.84 18.36
CA ALA A 639 8.67 93.84 17.53
C ALA A 639 8.05 94.97 18.35
N GLU A 640 7.37 94.66 19.47
CA GLU A 640 6.83 95.64 20.42
C GLU A 640 7.94 96.51 21.02
N ARG A 641 9.07 95.92 21.40
CA ARG A 641 10.28 96.66 21.83
C ARG A 641 10.77 97.62 20.75
N GLN A 642 10.83 97.19 19.48
CA GLN A 642 11.23 98.07 18.37
C GLN A 642 10.22 99.21 18.15
N ILE A 643 8.91 98.93 18.22
CA ILE A 643 7.86 99.97 18.12
C ILE A 643 8.03 101.03 19.21
N MET A 644 8.17 100.62 20.47
CA MET A 644 8.42 101.54 21.61
C MET A 644 9.71 102.37 21.41
N LEU A 645 10.75 101.79 20.83
CA LEU A 645 12.01 102.47 20.55
C LEU A 645 11.88 103.50 19.41
N TRP A 646 11.09 103.19 18.38
CA TRP A 646 10.76 104.13 17.29
C TRP A 646 9.80 105.24 17.72
N GLU A 647 8.84 104.95 18.60
CA GLU A 647 7.94 105.94 19.19
C GLU A 647 8.74 106.95 20.02
N LYS A 648 9.63 106.48 20.89
CA LYS A 648 10.54 107.33 21.68
C LYS A 648 11.49 108.18 20.81
N LYS A 649 12.03 107.62 19.72
CA LYS A 649 12.79 108.39 18.71
C LYS A 649 11.93 109.48 18.05
N THR A 650 10.67 109.16 17.72
CA THR A 650 9.73 110.10 17.09
C THR A 650 9.35 111.23 18.04
N GLN A 651 9.24 110.95 19.34
CA GLN A 651 9.01 111.96 20.37
C GLN A 651 10.20 112.92 20.51
N LEU A 652 11.43 112.39 20.61
CA LEU A 652 12.66 113.21 20.58
C LEU A 652 12.80 114.04 19.29
N ALA A 653 12.38 113.51 18.13
CA ALA A 653 12.37 114.24 16.86
C ALA A 653 11.34 115.38 16.81
N LYS A 654 10.20 115.26 17.52
CA LYS A 654 9.22 116.34 17.69
C LYS A 654 9.77 117.42 18.62
N GLU A 655 10.31 117.02 19.77
CA GLU A 655 10.88 117.93 20.79
C GLU A 655 12.04 118.75 20.22
N THR A 656 12.98 118.09 19.52
CA THR A 656 14.11 118.78 18.85
C THR A 656 13.66 119.70 17.73
N ARG A 657 12.62 119.34 16.95
CA ARG A 657 12.04 120.24 15.94
C ARG A 657 11.43 121.49 16.58
N SER A 658 10.70 121.36 17.70
CA SER A 658 10.17 122.53 18.43
C SER A 658 11.23 123.41 19.09
N ALA A 659 12.47 122.92 19.24
CA ALA A 659 13.57 123.69 19.83
C ALA A 659 14.43 124.47 18.81
N VAL A 660 14.24 124.22 17.50
CA VAL A 660 15.04 124.83 16.41
C VAL A 660 14.27 125.94 15.67
N ASP A 661 12.94 125.95 15.75
CA ASP A 661 12.06 126.85 15.00
C ASP A 661 11.78 128.16 15.78
N SER A 662 12.81 129.01 15.95
CA SER A 662 12.71 130.32 16.62
C SER A 662 13.63 131.35 15.96
N GLU A 663 13.04 132.30 15.21
CA GLU A 663 13.77 133.21 14.31
C GLU A 663 14.13 134.56 14.95
N VAL A 664 15.43 134.95 14.92
CA VAL A 664 15.87 136.35 15.17
C VAL A 664 17.11 136.75 14.34
N GLY A 665 16.95 137.77 13.48
CA GLY A 665 17.97 138.82 13.23
C GLY A 665 19.07 138.62 12.17
N GLN A 666 18.88 139.17 10.95
CA GLN A 666 19.94 139.34 9.92
C GLN A 666 20.04 140.78 9.35
N GLY A 667 20.10 141.81 10.21
CA GLY A 667 19.99 143.22 9.79
C GLY A 667 21.26 143.91 9.25
N GLU A 668 22.38 143.82 9.97
CA GLU A 668 23.30 144.96 10.06
C GLU A 668 24.47 144.99 9.05
N MET A 669 24.81 143.84 8.44
CA MET A 669 26.09 143.68 7.73
C MET A 669 26.21 144.42 6.37
N ARG A 670 25.15 145.06 5.87
CA ARG A 670 25.13 145.69 4.53
C ARG A 670 25.54 147.17 4.50
N ALA A 671 25.53 147.88 5.62
CA ALA A 671 25.62 149.35 5.64
C ALA A 671 27.01 149.92 5.29
N MET A 672 28.11 149.26 5.69
CA MET A 672 29.46 149.88 5.69
C MET A 672 30.16 150.00 4.33
N LYS A 673 29.62 149.45 3.23
CA LYS A 673 30.34 149.36 1.94
C LYS A 673 30.10 150.49 0.94
N ALA A 674 29.14 151.39 1.17
CA ALA A 674 28.69 152.34 0.15
C ALA A 674 29.58 153.60 -0.02
N GLU A 675 30.14 154.14 1.06
CA GLU A 675 30.62 155.53 1.07
C GLU A 675 31.98 155.74 0.35
N ILE A 676 32.84 154.71 0.33
CA ILE A 676 34.23 154.80 -0.17
C ILE A 676 34.30 155.18 -1.67
N HIS A 677 33.25 154.90 -2.45
CA HIS A 677 33.31 155.01 -3.91
C HIS A 677 33.20 156.45 -4.47
N ARG A 678 32.59 157.40 -3.74
CA ARG A 678 32.22 158.71 -4.30
C ARG A 678 33.38 159.68 -4.56
N MET A 679 34.43 159.67 -3.74
CA MET A 679 35.49 160.70 -3.80
C MET A 679 36.48 160.53 -4.97
N GLN A 680 36.64 159.32 -5.51
CA GLN A 680 37.72 159.02 -6.46
C GLN A 680 37.49 159.58 -7.88
N VAL A 681 36.24 159.82 -8.28
CA VAL A 681 35.90 160.08 -9.69
C VAL A 681 36.39 161.45 -10.18
N ARG A 682 36.29 162.51 -9.35
CA ARG A 682 36.42 163.91 -9.79
C ARG A 682 37.84 164.34 -10.19
N TYR A 683 38.88 163.68 -9.67
CA TYR A 683 40.27 163.93 -10.05
C TYR A 683 40.61 163.40 -11.46
N THR A 684 39.92 162.34 -11.91
CA THR A 684 40.32 161.55 -13.09
C THR A 684 40.01 162.18 -14.45
N GLN A 685 39.51 163.41 -14.51
CA GLN A 685 39.01 164.00 -15.76
C GLN A 685 39.96 165.03 -16.39
N LEU A 686 40.64 165.88 -15.59
CA LEU A 686 41.59 166.88 -16.10
C LEU A 686 42.91 166.27 -16.59
N MET A 687 43.42 165.22 -15.94
CA MET A 687 44.66 164.54 -16.37
C MET A 687 44.53 163.77 -17.69
N LYS A 688 43.32 163.44 -18.14
CA LYS A 688 43.12 162.54 -19.30
C LYS A 688 43.56 163.13 -20.64
N GLN A 689 43.44 164.45 -20.85
CA GLN A 689 43.73 165.05 -22.15
C GLN A 689 45.24 165.26 -22.39
N GLN A 690 46.02 165.57 -21.36
CA GLN A 690 47.47 165.76 -21.50
C GLN A 690 48.24 164.43 -21.59
N ASP A 691 47.79 163.40 -20.87
CA ASP A 691 48.49 162.10 -20.81
C ASP A 691 48.15 161.19 -22.02
N GLN A 692 47.09 161.45 -22.78
CA GLN A 692 46.70 160.69 -23.98
C GLN A 692 47.83 160.68 -25.03
N MET A 693 48.30 161.87 -25.43
CA MET A 693 49.32 162.01 -26.47
C MET A 693 50.69 161.44 -26.06
N MET A 694 51.02 161.49 -24.76
CA MET A 694 52.23 160.90 -24.20
C MET A 694 52.21 159.36 -24.23
N ARG A 695 51.04 158.75 -23.97
CA ARG A 695 50.88 157.28 -23.93
C ARG A 695 51.00 156.64 -25.30
N GLU A 696 50.59 157.32 -26.36
CA GLU A 696 50.69 156.80 -27.74
C GLU A 696 52.16 156.71 -28.19
N MET A 697 52.99 157.68 -27.80
CA MET A 697 54.45 157.67 -28.00
C MET A 697 55.12 156.50 -27.26
N GLU A 698 54.72 156.23 -26.01
CA GLU A 698 55.28 155.15 -25.17
C GLU A 698 54.81 153.73 -25.60
N GLN A 699 53.63 153.60 -26.23
CA GLN A 699 53.14 152.30 -26.72
C GLN A 699 54.02 151.68 -27.82
N VAL A 700 54.69 152.48 -28.66
CA VAL A 700 55.53 151.94 -29.75
C VAL A 700 56.75 151.20 -29.19
N VAL A 701 57.35 151.70 -28.11
CA VAL A 701 58.53 151.11 -27.45
C VAL A 701 58.17 149.78 -26.77
N SER A 702 57.05 149.73 -26.03
CA SER A 702 56.61 148.53 -25.32
C SER A 702 56.16 147.40 -26.26
N ARG A 703 55.54 147.72 -27.41
CA ARG A 703 55.25 146.72 -28.46
C ARG A 703 56.53 146.02 -28.95
N ARG A 704 57.63 146.74 -29.10
CA ARG A 704 58.93 146.17 -29.51
C ARG A 704 59.53 145.24 -28.45
N GLU A 705 59.42 145.60 -27.16
CA GLU A 705 59.89 144.76 -26.03
C GLU A 705 59.04 143.48 -25.86
N THR A 706 57.73 143.57 -26.15
CA THR A 706 56.79 142.44 -26.08
C THR A 706 57.08 141.36 -27.14
N ILE A 707 57.54 141.76 -28.34
CA ILE A 707 57.91 140.80 -29.40
C ILE A 707 59.14 139.98 -29.00
N VAL A 708 60.17 140.63 -28.45
CA VAL A 708 61.41 139.95 -28.01
C VAL A 708 61.13 138.98 -26.86
N THR A 709 60.40 139.41 -25.84
CA THR A 709 60.07 138.58 -24.67
C THR A 709 59.18 137.37 -25.01
N ARG A 710 58.26 137.51 -25.98
CA ARG A 710 57.46 136.38 -26.49
C ARG A 710 58.32 135.33 -27.21
N GLY A 711 59.34 135.76 -27.96
CA GLY A 711 60.32 134.86 -28.58
C GLY A 711 61.11 134.05 -27.55
N GLU A 712 61.61 134.70 -26.49
CA GLU A 712 62.34 134.02 -25.42
C GLU A 712 61.48 133.04 -24.62
N ALA A 713 60.19 133.36 -24.39
CA ALA A 713 59.28 132.53 -23.60
C ALA A 713 58.97 131.17 -24.25
N GLN A 714 58.80 131.14 -25.58
CA GLN A 714 58.46 129.92 -26.34
C GLN A 714 59.52 128.80 -26.18
N SER A 715 60.79 129.18 -25.91
CA SER A 715 61.93 128.26 -25.80
C SER A 715 62.04 127.46 -24.48
N LYS A 716 61.27 127.81 -23.44
CA LYS A 716 61.55 127.39 -22.05
C LYS A 716 60.60 126.33 -21.46
N ILE A 717 59.56 125.90 -22.19
CA ILE A 717 58.50 125.05 -21.62
C ILE A 717 58.88 123.56 -21.59
N ASP A 718 59.71 123.10 -22.53
CA ASP A 718 59.82 121.68 -22.91
C ASP A 718 60.75 120.80 -22.03
N ARG A 719 61.14 121.26 -20.82
CA ARG A 719 62.14 120.57 -19.96
C ARG A 719 61.99 120.79 -18.43
N LYS A 720 61.16 120.02 -17.71
CA LYS A 720 61.30 119.80 -16.24
C LYS A 720 60.83 118.42 -15.77
N THR A 721 61.49 117.87 -14.75
CA THR A 721 61.24 116.55 -14.13
C THR A 721 60.62 116.66 -12.71
N PRO A 722 59.86 115.64 -12.23
CA PRO A 722 59.10 115.71 -10.97
C PRO A 722 59.85 115.24 -9.71
N THR A 723 59.39 115.69 -8.53
CA THR A 723 60.09 115.58 -7.24
C THR A 723 59.47 114.63 -6.19
N LYS A 724 60.27 114.35 -5.14
CA LYS A 724 60.13 113.31 -4.10
C LYS A 724 58.73 113.12 -3.49
N GLY A 725 57.93 114.18 -3.30
CA GLY A 725 56.58 114.07 -2.73
C GLY A 725 55.59 113.24 -3.57
N THR A 726 55.80 113.15 -4.89
CA THR A 726 54.96 112.34 -5.77
C THR A 726 55.13 110.83 -5.54
N PHE A 727 56.29 110.38 -5.07
CA PHE A 727 56.55 108.97 -4.77
C PHE A 727 55.76 108.47 -3.56
N GLN A 728 55.59 109.27 -2.50
CA GLN A 728 54.82 108.83 -1.32
C GLN A 728 53.33 108.64 -1.63
N LYS A 729 52.72 109.52 -2.43
CA LYS A 729 51.33 109.32 -2.89
C LYS A 729 51.20 108.06 -3.75
N LYS A 730 52.08 107.87 -4.74
CA LYS A 730 52.10 106.64 -5.56
C LYS A 730 52.33 105.38 -4.73
N LEU A 731 53.15 105.42 -3.68
CA LEU A 731 53.41 104.26 -2.81
C LEU A 731 52.19 103.91 -1.94
N LEU A 732 51.42 104.91 -1.48
CA LEU A 732 50.14 104.68 -0.82
C LEU A 732 49.06 104.14 -1.77
N GLU A 733 48.98 104.66 -3.00
CA GLU A 733 48.09 104.12 -4.04
C GLU A 733 48.47 102.68 -4.41
N ILE A 734 49.77 102.38 -4.54
CA ILE A 734 50.27 101.02 -4.78
C ILE A 734 49.93 100.11 -3.59
N LYS A 735 50.11 100.53 -2.33
CA LYS A 735 49.67 99.73 -1.17
C LYS A 735 48.16 99.49 -1.15
N LYS A 736 47.35 100.47 -1.58
CA LYS A 736 45.89 100.32 -1.66
C LYS A 736 45.48 99.39 -2.81
N LYS A 737 46.15 99.48 -3.97
CA LYS A 737 45.98 98.54 -5.10
C LYS A 737 46.43 97.13 -4.74
N VAL A 738 47.57 96.96 -4.06
CA VAL A 738 48.06 95.64 -3.59
C VAL A 738 47.05 94.99 -2.63
N LYS A 739 46.46 95.74 -1.69
CA LYS A 739 45.38 95.22 -0.85
C LYS A 739 44.09 94.90 -1.61
N GLN A 740 43.80 95.61 -2.70
CA GLN A 740 42.67 95.27 -3.57
C GLN A 740 42.98 93.99 -4.34
N THR A 741 44.09 93.93 -5.08
CA THR A 741 44.49 92.73 -5.85
C THR A 741 44.71 91.50 -4.97
N GLN A 742 45.04 91.67 -3.69
CA GLN A 742 45.12 90.56 -2.74
C GLN A 742 43.73 90.07 -2.30
N LYS A 743 42.75 90.96 -2.11
CA LYS A 743 41.35 90.56 -1.96
C LYS A 743 40.80 89.92 -3.23
N ASP A 744 41.11 90.49 -4.38
CA ASP A 744 40.67 89.97 -5.68
C ASP A 744 41.28 88.56 -5.91
N ALA A 745 42.54 88.35 -5.51
CA ALA A 745 43.18 87.04 -5.50
C ALA A 745 42.58 86.07 -4.47
N GLU A 746 42.25 86.53 -3.25
CA GLU A 746 41.54 85.72 -2.24
C GLU A 746 40.16 85.29 -2.76
N THR A 747 39.43 86.14 -3.49
CA THR A 747 38.18 85.74 -4.17
C THR A 747 38.43 84.80 -5.35
N CYS A 748 39.46 85.03 -6.17
CA CYS A 748 39.81 84.08 -7.23
C CYS A 748 40.26 82.72 -6.67
N ASP A 749 40.88 82.65 -5.50
CA ASP A 749 41.22 81.40 -4.82
C ASP A 749 39.96 80.69 -4.26
N THR A 750 38.94 81.41 -3.79
CA THR A 750 37.65 80.79 -3.46
C THR A 750 36.91 80.32 -4.71
N ASP A 751 36.93 81.10 -5.79
CA ASP A 751 36.30 80.74 -7.06
C ASP A 751 37.01 79.54 -7.70
N ILE A 752 38.35 79.47 -7.63
CA ILE A 752 39.14 78.32 -8.09
C ILE A 752 38.88 77.08 -7.23
N ARG A 753 38.61 77.22 -5.91
CA ARG A 753 38.17 76.08 -5.09
C ARG A 753 36.78 75.60 -5.49
N GLN A 754 35.80 76.49 -5.59
CA GLN A 754 34.45 76.14 -6.03
C GLN A 754 34.46 75.55 -7.45
N LEU A 755 35.24 76.10 -8.38
CA LEU A 755 35.40 75.56 -9.72
C LEU A 755 36.12 74.21 -9.73
N ARG A 756 37.02 73.92 -8.78
CA ARG A 756 37.65 72.59 -8.62
C ARG A 756 36.72 71.57 -7.97
N GLU A 757 35.91 71.97 -7.00
CA GLU A 757 34.87 71.13 -6.39
C GLU A 757 33.79 70.82 -7.44
N ASN A 758 33.32 71.83 -8.17
CA ASN A 758 32.45 71.67 -9.33
C ASN A 758 33.12 70.84 -10.44
N GLN A 759 34.43 70.96 -10.69
CA GLN A 759 35.16 70.11 -11.65
C GLN A 759 35.26 68.66 -11.17
N ALA A 760 35.35 68.41 -9.86
CA ALA A 760 35.37 67.06 -9.27
C ALA A 760 33.96 66.45 -9.15
N GLU A 761 32.91 67.27 -9.06
CA GLU A 761 31.51 66.84 -9.11
C GLU A 761 31.04 66.62 -10.55
N VAL A 762 31.29 67.56 -11.46
CA VAL A 762 31.11 67.35 -12.92
C VAL A 762 32.02 66.24 -13.42
N GLY A 763 33.21 66.06 -12.84
CA GLY A 763 34.11 64.93 -13.13
C GLY A 763 33.50 63.59 -12.74
N ARG A 764 33.01 63.44 -11.50
CA ARG A 764 32.28 62.24 -11.07
C ARG A 764 30.99 62.01 -11.86
N ASN A 765 30.21 63.06 -12.13
CA ASN A 765 29.04 62.97 -13.01
C ASN A 765 29.44 62.57 -14.44
N LEU A 766 30.57 63.04 -14.97
CA LEU A 766 31.09 62.64 -16.28
C LEU A 766 31.54 61.18 -16.25
N GLU A 767 32.22 60.72 -15.21
CA GLU A 767 32.60 59.32 -15.02
C GLU A 767 31.38 58.40 -14.88
N GLU A 768 30.38 58.77 -14.08
CA GLU A 768 29.11 58.04 -13.96
C GLU A 768 28.35 58.02 -15.28
N LYS A 769 28.28 59.14 -16.02
CA LYS A 769 27.67 59.17 -17.36
C LYS A 769 28.52 58.46 -18.40
N GLN A 770 29.84 58.39 -18.26
CA GLN A 770 30.74 57.67 -19.15
C GLN A 770 30.69 56.17 -18.88
N ILE A 771 30.51 55.73 -17.63
CA ILE A 771 30.21 54.34 -17.26
C ILE A 771 28.81 53.96 -17.76
N ALA A 772 27.80 54.82 -17.58
CA ALA A 772 26.46 54.58 -18.12
C ALA A 772 26.45 54.56 -19.66
N VAL A 773 27.24 55.42 -20.32
CA VAL A 773 27.44 55.39 -21.78
C VAL A 773 28.26 54.18 -22.20
N GLN A 774 29.24 53.69 -21.43
CA GLN A 774 29.95 52.44 -21.74
C GLN A 774 29.07 51.21 -21.53
N GLN A 775 28.14 51.22 -20.56
CA GLN A 775 27.14 50.18 -20.37
C GLN A 775 26.09 50.21 -21.49
N LEU A 776 25.57 51.39 -21.85
CA LEU A 776 24.65 51.55 -22.97
C LEU A 776 25.32 51.27 -24.31
N GLN A 777 26.59 51.64 -24.50
CA GLN A 777 27.38 51.29 -25.68
C GLN A 777 27.64 49.79 -25.71
N GLY A 778 28.02 49.15 -24.60
CA GLY A 778 28.14 47.69 -24.54
C GLY A 778 26.83 46.97 -24.83
N MET A 779 25.69 47.51 -24.37
CA MET A 779 24.36 47.01 -24.74
C MET A 779 24.05 47.24 -26.22
N VAL A 780 24.39 48.40 -26.78
CA VAL A 780 24.28 48.68 -28.23
C VAL A 780 25.18 47.74 -29.02
N ASP A 781 26.45 47.56 -28.67
CA ASP A 781 27.40 46.65 -29.31
C ASP A 781 26.89 45.20 -29.26
N THR A 782 26.27 44.76 -28.16
CA THR A 782 25.61 43.43 -28.11
C THR A 782 24.35 43.36 -28.98
N LEU A 783 23.53 44.41 -29.02
CA LEU A 783 22.32 44.46 -29.84
C LEU A 783 22.64 44.63 -31.33
N GLU A 784 23.71 45.32 -31.68
CA GLU A 784 24.28 45.40 -33.02
C GLU A 784 24.90 44.06 -33.40
N GLY A 785 25.60 43.37 -32.50
CA GLY A 785 26.04 41.99 -32.69
C GLY A 785 24.88 41.02 -32.93
N ASP A 786 23.80 41.11 -32.15
CA ASP A 786 22.58 40.32 -32.34
C ASP A 786 21.85 40.70 -33.64
N ILE A 787 21.76 41.99 -33.99
CA ILE A 787 21.18 42.47 -35.25
C ILE A 787 22.01 42.01 -36.44
N GLU A 788 23.34 42.02 -36.35
CA GLU A 788 24.24 41.51 -37.38
C GLU A 788 24.14 40.01 -37.51
N HIS A 789 24.09 39.25 -36.41
CA HIS A 789 23.89 37.80 -36.46
C HIS A 789 22.50 37.43 -37.01
N LEU A 790 21.45 38.15 -36.63
CA LEU A 790 20.12 38.02 -37.22
C LEU A 790 20.07 38.46 -38.69
N ALA A 791 20.89 39.44 -39.10
CA ALA A 791 21.05 39.85 -40.48
C ALA A 791 21.82 38.82 -41.31
N GLU A 792 22.86 38.18 -40.76
CA GLU A 792 23.55 37.03 -41.35
C GLU A 792 22.59 35.85 -41.52
N ILE A 793 21.83 35.50 -40.48
CA ILE A 793 20.80 34.45 -40.55
C ILE A 793 19.73 34.81 -41.59
N LYS A 794 19.25 36.06 -41.62
CA LYS A 794 18.27 36.54 -42.59
C LYS A 794 18.83 36.53 -44.01
N GLN A 795 20.08 36.94 -44.22
CA GLN A 795 20.72 36.97 -45.53
C GLN A 795 21.05 35.56 -46.01
N ARG A 796 21.47 34.65 -45.12
CA ARG A 796 21.64 33.23 -45.40
C ARG A 796 20.30 32.59 -45.78
N ASN A 797 19.24 32.82 -45.01
CA ASN A 797 17.89 32.34 -45.32
C ASN A 797 17.34 32.94 -46.63
N LEU A 798 17.66 34.20 -46.93
CA LEU A 798 17.31 34.86 -48.20
C LEU A 798 18.10 34.26 -49.36
N ASN A 799 19.40 34.03 -49.22
CA ASN A 799 20.26 33.38 -50.22
C ASN A 799 19.76 31.95 -50.49
N ASP A 800 19.42 31.19 -49.44
CA ASP A 800 18.80 29.87 -49.53
C ASP A 800 17.45 29.90 -50.23
N LEU A 801 16.60 30.88 -49.90
CA LEU A 801 15.29 31.07 -50.52
C LEU A 801 15.44 31.46 -52.00
N VAL A 802 16.37 32.35 -52.32
CA VAL A 802 16.70 32.77 -53.70
C VAL A 802 17.28 31.58 -54.48
N ALA A 803 18.19 30.79 -53.91
CA ALA A 803 18.71 29.57 -54.53
C ALA A 803 17.62 28.52 -54.77
N LYS A 804 16.68 28.36 -53.83
CA LYS A 804 15.49 27.50 -54.00
C LYS A 804 14.55 28.07 -55.07
N GLN A 805 14.32 29.38 -55.11
CA GLN A 805 13.48 30.04 -56.12
C GLN A 805 14.11 30.06 -57.52
N THR A 806 15.43 30.26 -57.66
CA THR A 806 16.13 30.15 -58.95
C THR A 806 16.13 28.70 -59.40
N LYS A 807 16.41 27.73 -58.52
CA LYS A 807 16.26 26.29 -58.84
C LYS A 807 14.83 25.95 -59.30
N VAL A 808 13.80 26.48 -58.65
CA VAL A 808 12.40 26.34 -59.10
C VAL A 808 12.16 27.03 -60.45
N LYS A 809 12.65 28.25 -60.68
CA LYS A 809 12.57 28.94 -61.99
C LYS A 809 13.34 28.21 -63.10
N HIS A 810 14.46 27.57 -62.78
CA HIS A 810 15.20 26.72 -63.71
C HIS A 810 14.41 25.45 -64.03
N LEU A 811 13.85 24.76 -63.03
CA LEU A 811 12.98 23.59 -63.25
C LEU A 811 11.70 23.95 -64.02
N GLN A 812 11.10 25.11 -63.76
CA GLN A 812 9.94 25.64 -64.51
C GLN A 812 10.32 26.01 -65.96
N SER A 813 11.47 26.65 -66.18
CA SER A 813 11.94 26.99 -67.54
C SER A 813 12.41 25.76 -68.32
N LEU A 814 12.89 24.71 -67.64
CA LEU A 814 13.15 23.39 -68.21
C LEU A 814 11.83 22.70 -68.62
N LYS A 815 10.82 22.69 -67.74
CA LYS A 815 9.46 22.22 -68.07
C LYS A 815 8.80 23.02 -69.19
N ALA A 816 9.16 24.29 -69.36
CA ALA A 816 8.69 25.16 -70.44
C ALA A 816 9.60 25.17 -71.69
N GLY A 817 10.65 24.34 -71.74
CA GLY A 817 11.55 24.21 -72.90
C GLY A 817 12.42 25.43 -73.23
N LYS A 818 12.64 26.35 -72.27
CA LYS A 818 13.31 27.65 -72.47
C LYS A 818 14.68 27.79 -71.81
N TYR A 819 15.21 26.75 -71.17
CA TYR A 819 16.53 26.81 -70.52
C TYR A 819 17.65 26.37 -71.47
N THR A 820 18.60 27.28 -71.76
CA THR A 820 19.82 26.98 -72.54
C THR A 820 20.98 26.59 -71.61
N PRO A 821 21.55 25.38 -71.70
CA PRO A 821 22.73 25.01 -70.92
C PRO A 821 23.96 25.80 -71.37
N ILE A 822 24.71 26.33 -70.40
CA ILE A 822 25.84 27.25 -70.62
C ILE A 822 27.09 26.50 -71.10
N CYS A 823 27.33 25.29 -70.57
CA CYS A 823 28.31 24.33 -71.13
C CYS A 823 27.55 23.23 -71.88
N LYS A 824 28.02 22.88 -73.09
CA LYS A 824 27.36 21.90 -73.98
C LYS A 824 28.12 20.58 -74.16
N THR A 825 29.32 20.48 -73.61
CA THR A 825 30.16 19.28 -73.57
C THR A 825 30.70 19.09 -72.16
N GLU A 826 30.87 17.84 -71.76
CA GLU A 826 31.24 17.48 -70.39
C GLU A 826 32.69 17.91 -70.06
N GLU A 827 33.60 17.81 -71.03
CA GLU A 827 34.97 18.35 -70.93
C GLU A 827 35.01 19.87 -70.77
N ALA A 828 34.08 20.62 -71.37
CA ALA A 828 33.99 22.06 -71.16
C ALA A 828 33.44 22.39 -69.76
N LEU A 829 32.50 21.57 -69.26
CA LEU A 829 31.98 21.69 -67.90
C LEU A 829 33.07 21.40 -66.86
N THR A 830 33.86 20.33 -67.01
CA THR A 830 34.96 20.02 -66.07
C THR A 830 36.07 21.06 -66.11
N ASN A 831 36.46 21.56 -67.29
CA ASN A 831 37.44 22.64 -67.40
C ASN A 831 36.94 23.96 -66.78
N GLU A 832 35.67 24.34 -66.94
CA GLU A 832 35.14 25.55 -66.29
C GLU A 832 34.88 25.37 -64.79
N LEU A 833 34.51 24.17 -64.33
CA LEU A 833 34.47 23.82 -62.90
C LEU A 833 35.86 23.96 -62.28
N GLN A 834 36.87 23.33 -62.87
CA GLN A 834 38.24 23.37 -62.35
C GLN A 834 38.83 24.79 -62.37
N LYS A 835 38.50 25.61 -63.38
CA LYS A 835 38.80 27.06 -63.35
C LYS A 835 38.08 27.81 -62.23
N GLN A 836 36.84 27.45 -61.88
CA GLN A 836 36.15 28.09 -60.75
C GLN A 836 36.73 27.62 -59.41
N ASP A 837 37.11 26.35 -59.26
CA ASP A 837 37.79 25.84 -58.06
C ASP A 837 39.18 26.46 -57.91
N ASP A 838 39.99 26.53 -58.97
CA ASP A 838 41.29 27.21 -58.95
C ASP A 838 41.14 28.70 -58.61
N ARG A 839 40.11 29.37 -59.13
CA ARG A 839 39.78 30.76 -58.75
C ARG A 839 39.34 30.88 -57.30
N MET A 840 38.49 29.97 -56.82
CA MET A 840 37.99 29.96 -55.45
C MET A 840 39.15 29.75 -54.47
N ASN A 841 40.00 28.75 -54.73
CA ASN A 841 41.23 28.49 -53.99
C ASN A 841 42.18 29.71 -54.03
N HIS A 842 42.31 30.39 -55.18
CA HIS A 842 43.13 31.61 -55.26
C HIS A 842 42.53 32.76 -54.43
N THR A 843 41.21 32.97 -54.45
CA THR A 843 40.55 33.97 -53.61
C THR A 843 40.64 33.64 -52.11
N VAL A 844 40.54 32.37 -51.71
CA VAL A 844 40.75 31.93 -50.31
C VAL A 844 42.18 32.24 -49.87
N ASN A 845 43.20 31.89 -50.67
CA ASN A 845 44.60 32.22 -50.37
C ASN A 845 44.87 33.74 -50.29
N ILE A 846 44.11 34.56 -51.04
CA ILE A 846 44.16 36.03 -50.95
C ILE A 846 43.50 36.52 -49.64
N LEU A 847 42.36 35.96 -49.25
CA LEU A 847 41.68 36.31 -47.99
C LEU A 847 42.48 35.89 -46.75
N ASP A 848 43.14 34.73 -46.78
CA ASP A 848 44.05 34.28 -45.71
C ASP A 848 45.27 35.20 -45.60
N ARG A 849 45.83 35.69 -46.71
CA ARG A 849 46.89 36.71 -46.67
C ARG A 849 46.39 38.05 -46.13
N ILE A 850 45.25 38.54 -46.60
CA ILE A 850 44.69 39.82 -46.14
C ILE A 850 44.36 39.77 -44.64
N THR A 851 43.85 38.65 -44.13
CA THR A 851 43.57 38.50 -42.68
C THR A 851 44.81 38.28 -41.82
N GLN A 852 45.93 37.80 -42.39
CA GLN A 852 47.24 37.78 -41.72
C GLN A 852 47.93 39.15 -41.73
N GLU A 853 47.90 39.87 -42.85
CA GLU A 853 48.53 41.18 -43.00
C GLU A 853 47.75 42.30 -42.28
N PHE A 854 46.41 42.20 -42.23
CA PHE A 854 45.52 43.19 -41.60
C PHE A 854 44.46 42.53 -40.70
N PRO A 855 44.80 42.05 -39.49
CA PRO A 855 43.85 41.34 -38.61
C PRO A 855 42.55 42.11 -38.31
N HIS A 856 42.62 43.45 -38.32
CA HIS A 856 41.50 44.37 -38.12
C HIS A 856 40.45 44.35 -39.26
N THR A 857 40.69 43.71 -40.41
CA THR A 857 39.69 43.56 -41.48
C THR A 857 38.86 42.27 -41.37
N GLN A 858 39.18 41.38 -40.40
CA GLN A 858 38.61 40.03 -40.33
C GLN A 858 37.07 40.00 -40.13
N GLN A 859 36.47 41.01 -39.47
CA GLN A 859 35.01 41.12 -39.35
C GLN A 859 34.31 41.47 -40.67
N ALA A 860 34.91 42.34 -41.49
CA ALA A 860 34.34 42.72 -42.79
C ALA A 860 34.40 41.57 -43.80
N VAL A 861 35.48 40.78 -43.76
CA VAL A 861 35.71 39.63 -44.66
C VAL A 861 34.69 38.51 -44.46
N ARG A 862 34.12 38.32 -43.25
CA ARG A 862 33.16 37.25 -42.96
C ARG A 862 31.73 37.48 -43.52
N ARG A 863 31.43 38.67 -44.06
CA ARG A 863 30.09 39.02 -44.56
C ARG A 863 29.87 38.72 -46.05
N VAL A 864 30.82 38.06 -46.71
CA VAL A 864 30.87 37.75 -48.16
C VAL A 864 30.89 36.25 -48.38
#